data_AF-A0A5C5S273-F1
#
_entry.id   AF-A0A5C5S273-F1
#
_cell.length_a   1.000
_cell.length_b   1.000
_cell.length_c   1.000
_cell.angle_alpha   90.00
_cell.angle_beta   90.00
_cell.angle_gamma   90.00
#
_symmetry.space_group_name_H-M   'P 1'
#
loop_
_entity.id
_entity.type
_entity.pdbx_description
1 polymer ?
#
loop_
_entity_poly.entity_id
_entity_poly.type
_entity_poly.pdbx_seq_one_letter_code
_entity_poly.pdbx_strand_id
1 'polypeptide(L)'
;MTDASEQTPALLPLPTVPKRAAEPYVPTASAMRRALRRARDGAVLNVDEAQVLLAARGDDLDDLCRSAARVRDAGLLEAGLTGADGTPQVTYSKKVFIPITRLCRDKCHYCTFVTVPGKLAAEGHGAYMEPDEILEVARRGAELGCHEALFTLGDRPEDRWEAARTWLDERGYDSTLDYVRAMAIRVLEETGLLPHLNPGVMSWEELSRLKPVAPSMGMMLETTSERLFTEKGQPHYGSPDKDPAVRLRTLTDAGRLSVPFTTGLLIGIGEDERERAESIMAIRKVHKAFGHVQEVIIQNFRAKPDTAMRSALDADLQTYRAAIAVTRMVLGPAMRVQAPPNLVSADECRLLLEAGVDDWGGVSPVTPDHVNPERPWPDLDALAQITADAGFELRQRLTAQPKYVRAGSPWIDPRVAPHVTALADAETGLADPDAMPVGLPWQEPDEEWASSGRVDLNTAIDVDGRNTDTRSDLGSAFGDWESVREQVLSLSAPERVESDVLSALRAAERNPGGLSDDQYRALAYADDAGLEALVALADQLRKDAVGDVVTYVVNRNINFTNICYTGCRFCAFAQRKGDADAFTLSMTEVADRAEEAWQVGATEVCMQGGIDPDLPATGYADLVRAVKQRVPGMHVHAFSPMEIVNGAAHSGESVRDWLIGLREAGLDTIPGTAAEILDDEVRWVLTKGKLPTSAWIDVVTTAHEVGIRSSSTMMYGHVDNPSHWVTHLNVLRDIQDRTGGFTEFVPLPFVHQSAPLYLAGAARPGPTKRDNRAVHALARVMLHGRIDHVQTSWVKLGTAGTQAMLQGGANDLGGTLMEETISRMAGSAHGSEKTVAELHAIANGIGRPARERTTTHAQRGAA
;
A
#
# COMPACT_ATOMS: atom_id res chain seq x y z
N MET A 1 8.96 52.86 -58.66
CA MET A 1 8.53 53.46 -57.38
C MET A 1 7.01 53.39 -57.37
N THR A 2 6.45 52.40 -56.69
CA THR A 2 5.88 52.40 -55.31
C THR A 2 4.37 52.62 -55.38
N ASP A 3 3.55 51.59 -55.10
CA ASP A 3 3.02 51.13 -53.79
C ASP A 3 1.75 51.91 -53.40
N ALA A 4 0.67 51.39 -52.79
CA ALA A 4 0.41 50.12 -52.11
C ALA A 4 -1.12 49.86 -52.06
N SER A 5 -1.56 48.61 -51.83
CA SER A 5 -2.96 48.22 -51.61
C SER A 5 -3.11 47.28 -50.41
N GLU A 6 -4.28 47.36 -49.78
CA GLU A 6 -4.78 46.79 -48.52
C GLU A 6 -4.45 45.30 -48.23
N GLN A 7 -4.18 45.00 -46.95
CA GLN A 7 -4.06 43.64 -46.39
C GLN A 7 -5.26 43.27 -45.51
N THR A 8 -5.85 42.12 -45.82
CA THR A 8 -6.89 41.41 -45.04
C THR A 8 -6.24 40.61 -43.89
N PRO A 9 -6.88 40.44 -42.71
CA PRO A 9 -6.28 39.68 -41.60
C PRO A 9 -6.27 38.17 -41.87
N ALA A 10 -5.12 37.54 -41.61
CA ALA A 10 -4.94 36.10 -41.74
C ALA A 10 -5.74 35.32 -40.69
N LEU A 11 -6.59 34.39 -41.15
CA LEU A 11 -7.24 33.38 -40.33
C LEU A 11 -6.18 32.48 -39.68
N LEU A 12 -6.21 32.35 -38.36
CA LEU A 12 -5.42 31.37 -37.61
C LEU A 12 -5.76 29.95 -38.10
N PRO A 13 -4.76 29.05 -38.27
CA PRO A 13 -5.02 27.68 -38.68
C PRO A 13 -5.81 26.95 -37.58
N LEU A 14 -6.95 26.37 -37.98
CA LEU A 14 -7.69 25.42 -37.15
C LEU A 14 -6.77 24.27 -36.73
N PRO A 15 -6.79 23.82 -35.46
CA PRO A 15 -6.00 22.68 -35.03
C PRO A 15 -6.44 21.44 -35.81
N THR A 16 -5.54 20.89 -36.62
CA THR A 16 -5.69 19.59 -37.25
C THR A 16 -5.59 18.50 -36.18
N VAL A 17 -6.73 17.93 -35.80
CA VAL A 17 -6.81 16.66 -35.05
C VAL A 17 -6.14 15.57 -35.90
N PRO A 18 -5.34 14.65 -35.32
CA PRO A 18 -4.67 13.64 -36.12
C PRO A 18 -5.68 12.72 -36.83
N LYS A 19 -5.60 12.66 -38.15
CA LYS A 19 -6.17 11.55 -38.94
C LYS A 19 -5.21 10.37 -38.89
N ARG A 20 -5.43 9.46 -37.94
CA ARG A 20 -5.22 8.01 -38.13
C ARG A 20 -5.77 7.28 -36.90
N ALA A 21 -7.00 6.79 -36.99
CA ALA A 21 -7.35 5.59 -36.23
C ALA A 21 -6.35 4.51 -36.67
N ALA A 22 -5.81 3.74 -35.72
CA ALA A 22 -5.02 2.56 -36.05
C ALA A 22 -5.82 1.70 -37.04
N GLU A 23 -5.17 1.13 -38.06
CA GLU A 23 -5.87 0.20 -38.94
C GLU A 23 -6.43 -0.95 -38.09
N PRO A 24 -7.71 -1.31 -38.25
CA PRO A 24 -8.34 -2.30 -37.38
C PRO A 24 -7.60 -3.63 -37.48
N TYR A 25 -7.27 -4.22 -36.34
CA TYR A 25 -6.60 -5.51 -36.30
C TYR A 25 -7.53 -6.61 -36.83
N VAL A 26 -7.09 -7.31 -37.88
CA VAL A 26 -7.85 -8.43 -38.48
C VAL A 26 -7.14 -9.75 -38.18
N PRO A 27 -7.64 -10.57 -37.24
CA PRO A 27 -7.06 -11.87 -36.96
C PRO A 27 -7.32 -12.85 -38.11
N THR A 28 -6.43 -13.83 -38.28
CA THR A 28 -6.73 -14.94 -39.20
C THR A 28 -7.87 -15.80 -38.64
N ALA A 29 -8.70 -16.37 -39.51
CA ALA A 29 -9.79 -17.26 -39.09
C ALA A 29 -9.28 -18.47 -38.27
N SER A 30 -8.04 -18.93 -38.51
CA SER A 30 -7.41 -19.99 -37.71
C SER A 30 -7.09 -19.52 -36.28
N ALA A 31 -6.54 -18.32 -36.14
CA ALA A 31 -6.25 -17.72 -34.84
C ALA A 31 -7.54 -17.53 -34.02
N MET A 32 -8.59 -16.98 -34.65
CA MET A 32 -9.90 -16.80 -34.00
C MET A 32 -10.48 -18.13 -33.49
N ARG A 33 -10.55 -19.16 -34.34
CA ARG A 33 -11.04 -20.49 -33.93
C ARG A 33 -10.22 -21.09 -32.79
N ARG A 34 -8.88 -20.91 -32.80
CA ARG A 34 -8.02 -21.41 -31.71
C ARG A 34 -8.30 -20.68 -30.40
N ALA A 35 -8.39 -19.36 -30.44
CA ALA A 35 -8.64 -18.54 -29.26
C ALA A 35 -10.03 -18.83 -28.67
N LEU A 36 -11.08 -18.91 -29.50
CA LEU A 36 -12.44 -19.29 -29.08
C LEU A 36 -12.49 -20.67 -28.44
N ARG A 37 -11.80 -21.66 -29.03
CA ARG A 37 -11.71 -23.01 -28.44
C ARG A 37 -11.06 -22.96 -27.06
N ARG A 38 -9.93 -22.26 -26.92
CA ARG A 38 -9.22 -22.14 -25.63
C ARG A 38 -10.07 -21.44 -24.58
N ALA A 39 -10.77 -20.37 -24.96
CA ALA A 39 -11.74 -19.69 -24.10
C ALA A 39 -12.84 -20.65 -23.63
N ARG A 40 -13.42 -21.43 -24.56
CA ARG A 40 -14.45 -22.43 -24.26
C ARG A 40 -13.97 -23.52 -23.31
N ASP A 41 -12.73 -23.97 -23.48
CA ASP A 41 -12.11 -25.03 -22.68
C ASP A 41 -11.61 -24.50 -21.30
N GLY A 42 -11.84 -23.23 -20.98
CA GLY A 42 -11.43 -22.62 -19.70
C GLY A 42 -9.92 -22.43 -19.56
N ALA A 43 -9.18 -22.40 -20.67
CA ALA A 43 -7.73 -22.25 -20.65
C ALA A 43 -7.32 -20.82 -20.29
N VAL A 44 -6.17 -20.69 -19.61
CA VAL A 44 -5.54 -19.38 -19.37
C VAL A 44 -5.19 -18.73 -20.71
N LEU A 45 -5.78 -17.57 -20.96
CA LEU A 45 -5.54 -16.74 -22.15
C LEU A 45 -4.32 -15.85 -21.93
N ASN A 46 -3.49 -15.73 -22.95
CA ASN A 46 -2.39 -14.75 -23.00
C ASN A 46 -2.83 -13.47 -23.76
N VAL A 47 -1.95 -12.48 -23.80
CA VAL A 47 -2.25 -11.17 -24.42
C VAL A 47 -2.57 -11.27 -25.92
N ASP A 48 -1.90 -12.15 -26.66
CA ASP A 48 -2.16 -12.36 -28.10
C ASP A 48 -3.55 -12.97 -28.33
N GLU A 49 -3.93 -13.95 -27.49
CA GLU A 49 -5.24 -14.60 -27.57
C GLU A 49 -6.36 -13.64 -27.16
N ALA A 50 -6.14 -12.80 -26.14
CA ALA A 50 -7.06 -11.74 -25.76
C ALA A 50 -7.23 -10.70 -26.88
N GLN A 51 -6.15 -10.27 -27.52
CA GLN A 51 -6.20 -9.36 -28.69
C GLN A 51 -7.02 -9.96 -29.83
N VAL A 52 -6.81 -11.24 -30.15
CA VAL A 52 -7.60 -11.94 -31.18
C VAL A 52 -9.08 -11.93 -30.84
N LEU A 53 -9.45 -12.25 -29.60
CA LEU A 53 -10.85 -12.30 -29.17
C LEU A 53 -11.52 -10.91 -29.12
N LEU A 54 -10.77 -9.84 -28.83
CA LEU A 54 -11.28 -8.46 -28.88
C LEU A 54 -11.71 -8.04 -30.30
N ALA A 55 -11.14 -8.66 -31.33
CA ALA A 55 -11.53 -8.47 -32.72
C ALA A 55 -12.71 -9.36 -33.17
N ALA A 56 -13.32 -10.16 -32.28
CA ALA A 56 -14.45 -11.03 -32.63
C ALA A 56 -15.69 -10.22 -33.03
N ARG A 57 -16.37 -10.61 -34.11
CA ARG A 57 -17.59 -9.97 -34.64
C ARG A 57 -18.58 -11.04 -35.13
N GLY A 58 -19.86 -10.71 -35.21
CA GLY A 58 -20.91 -11.65 -35.68
C GLY A 58 -20.92 -12.97 -34.88
N ASP A 59 -20.98 -14.10 -35.58
CA ASP A 59 -21.08 -15.44 -34.96
C ASP A 59 -19.92 -15.77 -33.99
N ASP A 60 -18.71 -15.29 -34.30
CA ASP A 60 -17.53 -15.49 -33.43
C ASP A 60 -17.69 -14.72 -32.11
N LEU A 61 -18.28 -13.52 -32.14
CA LEU A 61 -18.58 -12.73 -30.94
C LEU A 61 -19.66 -13.41 -30.11
N ASP A 62 -20.71 -13.92 -30.74
CA ASP A 62 -21.77 -14.61 -30.00
C ASP A 62 -21.27 -15.92 -29.36
N ASP A 63 -20.29 -16.59 -29.97
CA ASP A 63 -19.62 -17.75 -29.36
C ASP A 63 -18.75 -17.38 -28.15
N LEU A 64 -18.04 -16.25 -28.24
CA LEU A 64 -17.28 -15.70 -27.13
C LEU A 64 -18.20 -15.31 -25.97
N CYS A 65 -19.29 -14.57 -26.24
CA CYS A 65 -20.28 -14.15 -25.26
C CYS A 65 -20.90 -15.36 -24.54
N ARG A 66 -21.31 -16.42 -25.26
CA ARG A 66 -21.80 -17.66 -24.63
C ARG A 66 -20.79 -18.28 -23.67
N SER A 67 -19.50 -18.20 -23.99
CA SER A 67 -18.44 -18.71 -23.11
C SER A 67 -18.29 -17.83 -21.86
N ALA A 68 -18.28 -16.51 -22.03
CA ALA A 68 -18.23 -15.55 -20.92
C ALA A 68 -19.46 -15.66 -20.00
N ALA A 69 -20.66 -15.82 -20.55
CA ALA A 69 -21.89 -16.05 -19.79
C ALA A 69 -21.78 -17.29 -18.87
N ARG A 70 -21.28 -18.42 -19.38
CA ARG A 70 -21.05 -19.62 -18.54
C ARG A 70 -20.04 -19.38 -17.43
N VAL A 71 -18.98 -18.61 -17.68
CA VAL A 71 -17.98 -18.25 -16.66
C VAL A 71 -18.60 -17.35 -15.60
N ARG A 72 -19.43 -16.37 -16.01
CA ARG A 72 -20.20 -15.53 -15.09
C ARG A 72 -21.13 -16.38 -14.20
N ASP A 73 -21.93 -17.26 -14.80
CA ASP A 73 -22.90 -18.08 -14.05
C ASP A 73 -22.22 -19.00 -13.03
N ALA A 74 -21.10 -19.61 -13.40
CA ALA A 74 -20.28 -20.37 -12.46
C ALA A 74 -19.78 -19.50 -11.29
N GLY A 75 -19.37 -18.27 -11.58
CA GLY A 75 -18.92 -17.30 -10.57
C GLY A 75 -20.03 -16.79 -9.65
N LEU A 76 -21.25 -16.62 -10.17
CA LEU A 76 -22.42 -16.27 -9.35
C LEU A 76 -22.76 -17.39 -8.37
N LEU A 77 -22.77 -18.64 -8.86
CA LEU A 77 -23.00 -19.81 -8.03
C LEU A 77 -21.93 -19.97 -6.94
N GLU A 78 -20.65 -19.83 -7.29
CA GLU A 78 -19.53 -19.93 -6.33
C GLU A 78 -19.58 -18.84 -5.26
N ALA A 79 -20.02 -17.62 -5.62
CA ALA A 79 -20.15 -16.51 -4.69
C ALA A 79 -21.37 -16.61 -3.76
N GLY A 80 -22.28 -17.56 -4.03
CA GLY A 80 -23.59 -17.66 -3.36
C GLY A 80 -24.58 -16.58 -3.79
N LEU A 81 -24.39 -15.97 -4.97
CA LEU A 81 -25.28 -14.96 -5.54
C LEU A 81 -26.41 -15.62 -6.32
N THR A 82 -27.24 -16.36 -5.60
CA THR A 82 -28.40 -17.09 -6.10
C THR A 82 -29.56 -16.90 -5.14
N GLY A 83 -30.74 -16.55 -5.66
CA GLY A 83 -31.97 -16.46 -4.90
C GLY A 83 -32.43 -17.81 -4.33
N ALA A 84 -33.44 -17.77 -3.47
CA ALA A 84 -33.95 -18.96 -2.77
C ALA A 84 -34.50 -20.06 -3.72
N ASP A 85 -34.92 -19.68 -4.92
CA ASP A 85 -35.39 -20.57 -5.98
C ASP A 85 -34.28 -21.03 -6.94
N GLY A 86 -33.03 -20.64 -6.67
CA GLY A 86 -31.87 -20.92 -7.51
C GLY A 86 -31.63 -19.92 -8.64
N THR A 87 -32.43 -18.86 -8.76
CA THR A 87 -32.25 -17.82 -9.79
C THR A 87 -30.93 -17.06 -9.55
N PRO A 88 -30.01 -16.96 -10.53
CA PRO A 88 -28.77 -16.21 -10.35
C PRO A 88 -29.03 -14.71 -10.16
N GLN A 89 -28.23 -14.05 -9.33
CA GLN A 89 -28.42 -12.63 -8.98
C GLN A 89 -27.41 -11.72 -9.69
N VAL A 90 -27.88 -10.63 -10.28
CA VAL A 90 -27.06 -9.53 -10.81
C VAL A 90 -27.10 -8.39 -9.81
N THR A 91 -25.94 -7.84 -9.47
CA THR A 91 -25.83 -6.85 -8.41
C THR A 91 -25.88 -5.41 -8.92
N TYR A 92 -26.25 -4.48 -8.04
CA TYR A 92 -26.13 -3.04 -8.26
C TYR A 92 -25.96 -2.33 -6.91
N SER A 93 -25.41 -1.12 -6.91
CA SER A 93 -25.40 -0.26 -5.71
C SER A 93 -26.39 0.88 -5.86
N LYS A 94 -27.22 1.10 -4.84
CA LYS A 94 -28.14 2.24 -4.79
C LYS A 94 -27.45 3.41 -4.10
N LYS A 95 -27.16 4.48 -4.85
CA LYS A 95 -26.23 5.53 -4.42
C LYS A 95 -26.72 6.94 -4.67
N VAL A 96 -26.11 7.91 -3.98
CA VAL A 96 -26.06 9.32 -4.40
C VAL A 96 -24.69 9.68 -4.96
N PHE A 97 -24.66 10.59 -5.93
CA PHE A 97 -23.44 11.07 -6.56
C PHE A 97 -23.09 12.45 -6.00
N ILE A 98 -21.94 12.58 -5.35
CA ILE A 98 -21.48 13.80 -4.68
C ILE A 98 -20.23 14.33 -5.41
N PRO A 99 -20.38 15.34 -6.30
CA PRO A 99 -19.27 15.93 -7.04
C PRO A 99 -18.56 16.98 -6.18
N ILE A 100 -17.75 16.54 -5.20
CA ILE A 100 -17.06 17.40 -4.22
C ILE A 100 -16.41 18.61 -4.87
N THR A 101 -15.78 18.43 -6.03
CA THR A 101 -15.36 19.52 -6.89
C THR A 101 -15.41 19.09 -8.36
N ARG A 102 -15.71 20.05 -9.23
CA ARG A 102 -15.60 19.90 -10.68
C ARG A 102 -14.28 20.46 -11.23
N LEU A 103 -13.36 20.90 -10.37
CA LEU A 103 -12.03 21.31 -10.76
C LEU A 103 -11.10 20.09 -10.82
N CYS A 104 -10.11 20.14 -11.72
CA CYS A 104 -9.10 19.10 -11.88
C CYS A 104 -7.80 19.71 -12.43
N ARG A 105 -6.65 19.12 -12.12
CA ARG A 105 -5.39 19.48 -12.78
C ARG A 105 -5.28 18.93 -14.19
N ASP A 106 -5.87 17.77 -14.45
CA ASP A 106 -5.90 17.12 -15.76
C ASP A 106 -6.73 17.87 -16.82
N LYS A 107 -6.53 17.46 -18.08
CA LYS A 107 -7.19 18.02 -19.28
C LYS A 107 -7.65 16.91 -20.23
N CYS A 108 -8.27 15.86 -19.70
CA CYS A 108 -8.71 14.72 -20.51
C CYS A 108 -9.65 15.19 -21.63
N HIS A 109 -9.33 14.84 -22.88
CA HIS A 109 -10.01 15.41 -24.05
C HIS A 109 -11.46 14.94 -24.23
N TYR A 110 -11.89 13.90 -23.51
CA TYR A 110 -13.25 13.36 -23.50
C TYR A 110 -14.08 13.79 -22.27
N CYS A 111 -13.48 14.45 -21.28
CA CYS A 111 -14.13 14.66 -19.99
C CYS A 111 -14.99 15.93 -19.98
N THR A 112 -16.27 15.79 -19.64
CA THR A 112 -17.21 16.89 -19.42
C THR A 112 -17.41 17.24 -17.94
N PHE A 113 -16.97 16.36 -17.04
CA PHE A 113 -17.08 16.55 -15.60
C PHE A 113 -16.24 17.75 -15.12
N VAL A 114 -15.04 17.89 -15.69
CA VAL A 114 -14.10 18.95 -15.32
C VAL A 114 -14.51 20.29 -15.93
N THR A 115 -14.43 21.34 -15.12
CA THR A 115 -14.68 22.73 -15.51
C THR A 115 -13.55 23.64 -15.02
N VAL A 116 -13.70 24.95 -15.19
CA VAL A 116 -12.74 25.99 -14.77
C VAL A 116 -13.34 26.91 -13.70
N PRO A 117 -12.53 27.50 -12.81
CA PRO A 117 -13.03 28.32 -11.70
C PRO A 117 -13.96 29.46 -12.14
N GLY A 118 -13.62 30.15 -13.24
CA GLY A 118 -14.44 31.24 -13.76
C GLY A 118 -15.86 30.81 -14.20
N LYS A 119 -16.02 29.57 -14.67
CA LYS A 119 -17.34 29.03 -15.04
C LYS A 119 -18.16 28.66 -13.80
N LEU A 120 -17.54 28.06 -12.78
CA LEU A 120 -18.19 27.81 -11.49
C LEU A 120 -18.68 29.09 -10.85
N ALA A 121 -17.82 30.12 -10.79
CA ALA A 121 -18.20 31.41 -10.23
C ALA A 121 -19.36 32.07 -11.00
N ALA A 122 -19.37 31.97 -12.34
CA ALA A 122 -20.46 32.48 -13.17
C ALA A 122 -21.79 31.72 -12.96
N GLU A 123 -21.71 30.42 -12.63
CA GLU A 123 -22.86 29.58 -12.27
C GLU A 123 -23.28 29.76 -10.80
N GLY A 124 -22.56 30.56 -10.01
CA GLY A 124 -22.84 30.77 -8.58
C GLY A 124 -22.34 29.66 -7.67
N HIS A 125 -21.42 28.81 -8.14
CA HIS A 125 -20.82 27.71 -7.38
C HIS A 125 -19.42 28.05 -6.87
N GLY A 126 -19.07 27.52 -5.70
CA GLY A 126 -17.71 27.55 -5.15
C GLY A 126 -16.75 26.63 -5.89
N ALA A 127 -15.47 26.66 -5.48
CA ALA A 127 -14.45 25.73 -5.99
C ALA A 127 -14.73 24.28 -5.57
N TYR A 128 -15.34 24.10 -4.39
CA TYR A 128 -15.82 22.84 -3.85
C TYR A 128 -17.28 23.00 -3.39
N MET A 129 -17.99 21.89 -3.25
CA MET A 129 -19.26 21.86 -2.51
C MET A 129 -18.97 22.15 -1.03
N GLU A 130 -19.81 22.96 -0.40
CA GLU A 130 -19.76 23.19 1.03
C GLU A 130 -20.30 21.97 1.81
N PRO A 131 -19.91 21.79 3.08
CA PRO A 131 -20.32 20.64 3.87
C PRO A 131 -21.84 20.44 3.95
N ASP A 132 -22.61 21.53 4.05
CA ASP A 132 -24.08 21.45 4.13
C ASP A 132 -24.71 21.00 2.81
N GLU A 133 -24.15 21.38 1.66
CA GLU A 133 -24.61 20.93 0.34
C GLU A 133 -24.38 19.42 0.17
N ILE A 134 -23.21 18.94 0.63
CA ILE A 134 -22.86 17.51 0.62
C ILE A 134 -23.86 16.73 1.48
N LEU A 135 -24.12 17.21 2.70
CA LEU A 135 -25.05 16.57 3.63
C LEU A 135 -26.49 16.62 3.15
N GLU A 136 -26.92 17.68 2.47
CA GLU A 136 -28.27 17.75 1.89
C GLU A 136 -28.48 16.65 0.84
N VAL A 137 -27.51 16.47 -0.06
CA VAL A 137 -27.56 15.39 -1.08
C VAL A 137 -27.56 14.02 -0.41
N ALA A 138 -26.69 13.82 0.59
CA ALA A 138 -26.60 12.57 1.33
C ALA A 138 -27.90 12.24 2.10
N ARG A 139 -28.50 13.21 2.81
CA ARG A 139 -29.77 13.04 3.53
C ARG A 139 -30.91 12.66 2.60
N ARG A 140 -31.02 13.31 1.43
CA ARG A 140 -32.02 12.93 0.41
C ARG A 140 -31.80 11.50 -0.11
N GLY A 141 -30.54 11.08 -0.25
CA GLY A 141 -30.18 9.70 -0.55
C GLY A 141 -30.65 8.72 0.51
N ALA A 142 -30.36 9.05 1.77
CA ALA A 142 -30.73 8.25 2.92
C ALA A 142 -32.25 8.09 3.05
N GLU A 143 -33.03 9.17 2.87
CA GLU A 143 -34.50 9.16 2.87
C GLU A 143 -35.10 8.24 1.81
N LEU A 144 -34.41 8.08 0.66
CA LEU A 144 -34.82 7.16 -0.41
C LEU A 144 -34.21 5.75 -0.28
N GLY A 145 -33.50 5.46 0.81
CA GLY A 145 -32.88 4.15 1.06
C GLY A 145 -31.70 3.85 0.12
N CYS A 146 -30.91 4.86 -0.26
CA CYS A 146 -29.58 4.62 -0.81
C CYS A 146 -28.67 4.10 0.31
N HIS A 147 -27.63 3.32 -0.03
CA HIS A 147 -26.63 2.89 0.97
C HIS A 147 -25.24 3.45 0.67
N GLU A 148 -25.03 4.00 -0.52
CA GLU A 148 -23.75 4.53 -0.96
C GLU A 148 -23.80 6.04 -1.18
N ALA A 149 -22.78 6.73 -0.71
CA ALA A 149 -22.41 8.07 -1.13
C ALA A 149 -21.15 7.98 -2.01
N LEU A 150 -21.31 8.17 -3.32
CA LEU A 150 -20.22 8.15 -4.28
C LEU A 150 -19.57 9.53 -4.35
N PHE A 151 -18.40 9.67 -3.74
CA PHE A 151 -17.60 10.88 -3.80
C PHE A 151 -16.78 10.89 -5.08
N THR A 152 -16.98 11.91 -5.90
CA THR A 152 -16.22 12.09 -7.15
C THR A 152 -15.66 13.51 -7.22
N LEU A 153 -14.49 13.62 -7.83
CA LEU A 153 -13.75 14.86 -7.94
C LEU A 153 -12.69 14.74 -9.03
N GLY A 154 -12.12 15.87 -9.43
CA GLY A 154 -10.91 15.88 -10.25
C GLY A 154 -9.66 15.66 -9.41
N ASP A 155 -8.63 15.12 -10.04
CA ASP A 155 -7.31 14.94 -9.45
C ASP A 155 -6.66 16.29 -9.10
N ARG A 156 -6.25 16.44 -7.83
CA ARG A 156 -5.44 17.53 -7.26
C ARG A 156 -5.65 18.93 -7.89
N PRO A 157 -6.89 19.45 -7.90
CA PRO A 157 -7.17 20.76 -8.47
C PRO A 157 -6.32 21.90 -7.87
N GLU A 158 -5.93 21.79 -6.60
CA GLU A 158 -5.08 22.72 -5.86
C GLU A 158 -3.67 22.91 -6.45
N ASP A 159 -3.20 21.97 -7.27
CA ASP A 159 -1.90 22.07 -7.96
C ASP A 159 -1.97 22.92 -9.23
N ARG A 160 -3.17 23.13 -9.77
CA ARG A 160 -3.38 23.91 -11.01
C ARG A 160 -4.13 25.21 -10.76
N TRP A 161 -5.05 25.21 -9.81
CA TRP A 161 -5.99 26.31 -9.60
C TRP A 161 -5.76 26.93 -8.22
N GLU A 162 -5.24 28.16 -8.21
CA GLU A 162 -5.07 28.96 -6.98
C GLU A 162 -6.38 29.13 -6.20
N ALA A 163 -7.51 29.23 -6.90
CA ALA A 163 -8.84 29.28 -6.29
C ALA A 163 -9.19 28.02 -5.48
N ALA A 164 -8.70 26.84 -5.90
CA ALA A 164 -8.91 25.60 -5.15
C ALA A 164 -8.04 25.58 -3.88
N ARG A 165 -6.76 25.93 -4.01
CA ARG A 165 -5.82 26.04 -2.88
C ARG A 165 -6.29 27.04 -1.83
N THR A 166 -6.67 28.24 -2.26
CA THR A 166 -7.18 29.30 -1.38
C THR A 166 -8.43 28.83 -0.63
N TRP A 167 -9.36 28.15 -1.31
CA TRP A 167 -10.59 27.66 -0.68
C TRP A 167 -10.31 26.64 0.42
N LEU A 168 -9.33 25.75 0.23
CA LEU A 168 -8.88 24.76 1.21
C LEU A 168 -8.18 25.43 2.40
N ASP A 169 -7.22 26.32 2.13
CA ASP A 169 -6.46 27.04 3.15
C ASP A 169 -7.40 27.85 4.09
N GLU A 170 -8.39 28.54 3.52
CA GLU A 170 -9.40 29.31 4.27
C GLU A 170 -10.25 28.43 5.20
N ARG A 171 -10.34 27.13 4.93
CA ARG A 171 -11.07 26.14 5.73
C ARG A 171 -10.15 25.26 6.59
N GLY A 172 -8.84 25.50 6.55
CA GLY A 172 -7.86 24.76 7.33
C GLY A 172 -7.60 23.34 6.83
N TYR A 173 -7.74 23.09 5.54
CA TYR A 173 -7.38 21.80 4.92
C TYR A 173 -6.09 21.95 4.12
N ASP A 174 -5.14 21.04 4.33
CA ASP A 174 -3.86 21.05 3.60
C ASP A 174 -4.00 20.53 2.15
N SER A 175 -5.01 19.71 1.88
CA SER A 175 -5.25 19.12 0.57
C SER A 175 -6.73 18.84 0.30
N THR A 176 -7.05 18.60 -0.98
CA THR A 176 -8.39 18.14 -1.38
C THR A 176 -8.78 16.84 -0.67
N LEU A 177 -7.83 15.91 -0.45
CA LEU A 177 -8.13 14.62 0.17
C LEU A 177 -8.39 14.72 1.67
N ASP A 178 -7.77 15.70 2.36
CA ASP A 178 -8.10 15.97 3.76
C ASP A 178 -9.55 16.47 3.89
N TYR A 179 -10.01 17.31 2.95
CA TYR A 179 -11.41 17.72 2.89
C TYR A 179 -12.34 16.54 2.59
N VAL A 180 -12.00 15.69 1.62
CA VAL A 180 -12.78 14.47 1.31
C VAL A 180 -12.90 13.58 2.54
N ARG A 181 -11.82 13.37 3.29
CA ARG A 181 -11.83 12.59 4.54
C ARG A 181 -12.82 13.17 5.55
N ALA A 182 -12.75 14.47 5.80
CA ALA A 182 -13.65 15.15 6.74
C ALA A 182 -15.12 15.00 6.32
N MET A 183 -15.41 15.14 5.03
CA MET A 183 -16.79 15.01 4.50
C MET A 183 -17.30 13.58 4.53
N ALA A 184 -16.43 12.58 4.30
CA ALA A 184 -16.77 11.17 4.44
C ALA A 184 -17.23 10.82 5.86
N ILE A 185 -16.52 11.32 6.88
CA ILE A 185 -16.90 11.17 8.29
C ILE A 185 -18.26 11.81 8.55
N ARG A 186 -18.47 13.06 8.14
CA ARG A 186 -19.77 13.74 8.35
C ARG A 186 -20.92 13.01 7.66
N VAL A 187 -20.72 12.46 6.47
CA VAL A 187 -21.75 11.67 5.77
C VAL A 187 -22.09 10.40 6.53
N LEU A 188 -21.10 9.67 7.04
CA LEU A 188 -21.31 8.50 7.90
C LEU A 188 -22.09 8.88 9.17
N GLU A 189 -21.69 9.95 9.84
CA GLU A 189 -22.27 10.37 11.12
C GLU A 189 -23.67 10.92 11.03
N GLU A 190 -23.96 11.70 9.99
CA GLU A 190 -25.22 12.43 9.90
C GLU A 190 -26.26 11.74 9.03
N THR A 191 -25.85 10.79 8.18
CA THR A 191 -26.76 10.15 7.21
C THR A 191 -26.71 8.63 7.23
N GLY A 192 -25.61 8.03 7.69
CA GLY A 192 -25.42 6.57 7.64
C GLY A 192 -25.08 6.03 6.25
N LEU A 193 -25.00 6.88 5.20
CA LEU A 193 -24.53 6.43 3.90
C LEU A 193 -23.06 6.04 3.95
N LEU A 194 -22.70 4.95 3.27
CA LEU A 194 -21.33 4.47 3.18
C LEU A 194 -20.58 5.24 2.08
N PRO A 195 -19.44 5.88 2.39
CA PRO A 195 -18.63 6.54 1.37
C PRO A 195 -17.96 5.53 0.43
N HIS A 196 -18.11 5.74 -0.88
CA HIS A 196 -17.22 5.21 -1.89
C HIS A 196 -16.39 6.38 -2.45
N LEU A 197 -15.08 6.37 -2.21
CA LEU A 197 -14.21 7.49 -2.60
C LEU A 197 -13.58 7.22 -3.97
N ASN A 198 -13.82 8.09 -4.93
CA ASN A 198 -13.20 8.02 -6.26
C ASN A 198 -12.46 9.32 -6.60
N PRO A 199 -11.36 9.65 -5.88
CA PRO A 199 -10.62 10.88 -6.08
C PRO A 199 -9.58 10.84 -7.21
N GLY A 200 -9.43 9.69 -7.89
CA GLY A 200 -8.39 9.50 -8.89
C GLY A 200 -7.10 8.91 -8.33
N VAL A 201 -5.96 9.46 -8.72
CA VAL A 201 -4.62 9.01 -8.32
C VAL A 201 -4.35 9.34 -6.86
N MET A 202 -3.99 8.31 -6.09
CA MET A 202 -3.65 8.43 -4.68
C MET A 202 -2.30 7.76 -4.40
N SER A 203 -1.51 8.39 -3.54
CA SER A 203 -0.32 7.77 -2.96
C SER A 203 -0.70 6.70 -1.94
N TRP A 204 0.26 5.85 -1.59
CA TRP A 204 0.11 4.88 -0.51
C TRP A 204 -0.31 5.55 0.82
N GLU A 205 0.26 6.72 1.15
CA GLU A 205 -0.06 7.43 2.39
C GLU A 205 -1.50 7.98 2.39
N GLU A 206 -1.95 8.52 1.25
CA GLU A 206 -3.30 9.03 1.08
C GLU A 206 -4.34 7.91 1.15
N LEU A 207 -4.09 6.78 0.51
CA LEU A 207 -4.93 5.57 0.64
C LEU A 207 -5.01 5.10 2.11
N SER A 208 -3.88 5.11 2.81
CA SER A 208 -3.82 4.72 4.23
C SER A 208 -4.66 5.65 5.11
N ARG A 209 -4.64 6.96 4.84
CA ARG A 209 -5.44 7.97 5.55
C ARG A 209 -6.95 7.91 5.24
N LEU A 210 -7.31 7.52 4.01
CA LEU A 210 -8.71 7.46 3.57
C LEU A 210 -9.39 6.12 3.89
N LYS A 211 -8.62 5.03 4.06
CA LYS A 211 -9.17 3.70 4.34
C LYS A 211 -10.08 3.67 5.57
N PRO A 212 -9.77 4.34 6.69
CA PRO A 212 -10.62 4.30 7.86
C PRO A 212 -12.00 4.93 7.66
N VAL A 213 -12.20 5.77 6.65
CA VAL A 213 -13.47 6.51 6.43
C VAL A 213 -14.29 5.99 5.24
N ALA A 214 -13.86 4.92 4.58
CA ALA A 214 -14.52 4.42 3.37
C ALA A 214 -14.40 2.89 3.24
N PRO A 215 -15.53 2.15 3.16
CA PRO A 215 -15.48 0.71 2.94
C PRO A 215 -14.90 0.30 1.58
N SER A 216 -14.94 1.21 0.59
CA SER A 216 -14.30 0.99 -0.70
C SER A 216 -13.91 2.30 -1.38
N MET A 217 -12.99 2.18 -2.34
CA MET A 217 -12.52 3.30 -3.14
C MET A 217 -12.41 2.89 -4.60
N GLY A 218 -12.14 3.85 -5.49
CA GLY A 218 -11.99 3.54 -6.90
C GLY A 218 -11.15 4.55 -7.66
N MET A 219 -10.72 4.09 -8.83
CA MET A 219 -10.13 4.91 -9.88
C MET A 219 -10.18 4.11 -11.20
N MET A 220 -10.71 4.72 -12.27
CA MET A 220 -10.68 4.11 -13.60
C MET A 220 -9.24 4.00 -14.12
N LEU A 221 -8.74 2.81 -14.47
CA LEU A 221 -7.45 2.69 -15.17
C LEU A 221 -7.53 3.33 -16.56
N GLU A 222 -8.69 3.18 -17.21
CA GLU A 222 -9.03 3.62 -18.56
C GLU A 222 -8.25 2.87 -19.65
N THR A 223 -6.93 2.98 -19.64
CA THR A 223 -6.00 2.33 -20.59
C THR A 223 -4.58 2.32 -20.04
N THR A 224 -3.76 1.36 -20.47
CA THR A 224 -2.31 1.35 -20.23
C THR A 224 -1.50 1.89 -21.41
N SER A 225 -2.14 2.50 -22.42
CA SER A 225 -1.46 3.01 -23.60
C SER A 225 -0.59 4.24 -23.31
N GLU A 226 0.73 4.08 -23.36
CA GLU A 226 1.68 5.19 -23.30
C GLU A 226 1.52 6.14 -24.49
N ARG A 227 1.09 5.61 -25.65
CA ARG A 227 0.81 6.39 -26.85
C ARG A 227 -0.28 7.42 -26.59
N LEU A 228 -1.38 7.00 -25.96
CA LEU A 228 -2.50 7.89 -25.66
C LEU A 228 -2.15 9.00 -24.66
N PHE A 229 -1.16 8.76 -23.80
CA PHE A 229 -0.65 9.71 -22.82
C PHE A 229 0.42 10.65 -23.38
N THR A 230 1.38 10.14 -24.15
CA THR A 230 2.59 10.89 -24.56
C THR A 230 2.45 11.64 -25.88
N GLU A 231 1.59 11.19 -26.80
CA GLU A 231 1.48 11.79 -28.13
C GLU A 231 0.49 12.96 -28.19
N LYS A 232 0.91 14.06 -28.80
CA LYS A 232 0.07 15.26 -28.96
C LYS A 232 -1.21 14.95 -29.75
N GLY A 233 -2.34 15.36 -29.18
CA GLY A 233 -3.67 15.19 -29.79
C GLY A 233 -4.41 13.93 -29.36
N GLN A 234 -3.75 13.03 -28.62
CA GLN A 234 -4.38 11.87 -27.99
C GLN A 234 -5.17 12.25 -26.73
N PRO A 235 -6.15 11.44 -26.28
CA PRO A 235 -7.10 11.76 -25.20
C PRO A 235 -6.49 12.16 -23.86
N HIS A 236 -5.31 11.64 -23.53
CA HIS A 236 -4.66 11.84 -22.23
C HIS A 236 -3.48 12.81 -22.28
N TYR A 237 -3.14 13.32 -23.46
CA TYR A 237 -2.03 14.24 -23.63
C TYR A 237 -2.18 15.50 -22.78
N GLY A 238 -1.18 15.79 -21.94
CA GLY A 238 -1.17 16.94 -21.05
C GLY A 238 -2.00 16.77 -19.77
N SER A 239 -2.35 15.53 -19.40
CA SER A 239 -3.02 15.17 -18.15
C SER A 239 -2.07 14.33 -17.28
N PRO A 240 -1.33 14.93 -16.33
CA PRO A 240 -0.29 14.22 -15.57
C PRO A 240 -0.78 12.97 -14.83
N ASP A 241 -2.03 12.91 -14.36
CA ASP A 241 -2.56 11.73 -13.64
C ASP A 241 -3.06 10.62 -14.57
N LYS A 242 -2.98 10.84 -15.88
CA LYS A 242 -3.29 9.84 -16.91
C LYS A 242 -2.08 9.04 -17.37
N ASP A 243 -0.94 9.20 -16.71
CA ASP A 243 0.21 8.31 -16.88
C ASP A 243 -0.17 6.87 -16.44
N PRO A 244 -0.11 5.87 -17.35
CA PRO A 244 -0.36 4.47 -17.03
C PRO A 244 0.41 3.95 -15.81
N ALA A 245 1.69 4.34 -15.66
CA ALA A 245 2.54 3.86 -14.57
C ALA A 245 2.05 4.36 -13.20
N VAL A 246 1.62 5.62 -13.13
CA VAL A 246 1.08 6.23 -11.91
C VAL A 246 -0.24 5.58 -11.52
N ARG A 247 -1.13 5.32 -12.49
CA ARG A 247 -2.42 4.67 -12.23
C ARG A 247 -2.26 3.21 -11.79
N LEU A 248 -1.38 2.46 -12.46
CA LEU A 248 -1.05 1.09 -12.04
C LEU A 248 -0.42 1.03 -10.64
N ARG A 249 0.37 2.05 -10.28
CA ARG A 249 0.91 2.18 -8.92
C ARG A 249 -0.19 2.40 -7.89
N THR A 250 -1.16 3.28 -8.17
CA THR A 250 -2.33 3.50 -7.28
C THR A 250 -3.10 2.18 -7.05
N LEU A 251 -3.36 1.40 -8.11
CA LEU A 251 -4.01 0.09 -7.99
C LEU A 251 -3.16 -0.88 -7.15
N THR A 252 -1.85 -0.87 -7.35
CA THR A 252 -0.95 -1.71 -6.57
C THR A 252 -0.97 -1.32 -5.09
N ASP A 253 -0.90 -0.03 -4.78
CA ASP A 253 -0.90 0.49 -3.41
C ASP A 253 -2.24 0.25 -2.70
N ALA A 254 -3.38 0.34 -3.41
CA ALA A 254 -4.68 -0.06 -2.86
C ALA A 254 -4.70 -1.55 -2.47
N GLY A 255 -4.10 -2.41 -3.31
CA GLY A 255 -3.94 -3.83 -3.01
C GLY A 255 -3.01 -4.13 -1.84
N ARG A 256 -1.95 -3.33 -1.68
CA ARG A 256 -1.03 -3.40 -0.54
C ARG A 256 -1.72 -3.08 0.78
N LEU A 257 -2.66 -2.14 0.76
CA LEU A 257 -3.42 -1.70 1.94
C LEU A 257 -4.74 -2.46 2.16
N SER A 258 -5.03 -3.48 1.36
CA SER A 258 -6.29 -4.24 1.43
C SER A 258 -7.52 -3.34 1.32
N VAL A 259 -7.50 -2.36 0.42
CA VAL A 259 -8.68 -1.54 0.10
C VAL A 259 -9.49 -2.27 -0.99
N PRO A 260 -10.78 -2.60 -0.76
CA PRO A 260 -11.67 -3.02 -1.84
C PRO A 260 -11.73 -1.91 -2.90
N PHE A 261 -11.20 -2.19 -4.09
CA PHE A 261 -10.91 -1.14 -5.07
C PHE A 261 -11.63 -1.39 -6.39
N THR A 262 -12.38 -0.39 -6.86
CA THR A 262 -13.05 -0.43 -8.16
C THR A 262 -12.16 0.21 -9.22
N THR A 263 -11.98 -0.47 -10.35
CA THR A 263 -11.25 0.08 -11.50
C THR A 263 -11.90 -0.35 -12.80
N GLY A 264 -11.32 -0.03 -13.95
CA GLY A 264 -11.98 -0.30 -15.23
C GLY A 264 -11.28 0.28 -16.44
N LEU A 265 -11.83 -0.04 -17.60
CA LEU A 265 -11.39 0.46 -18.91
C LEU A 265 -12.46 1.36 -19.51
N LEU A 266 -12.01 2.37 -20.26
CA LEU A 266 -12.87 3.20 -21.09
C LEU A 266 -12.64 2.81 -22.55
N ILE A 267 -13.66 2.21 -23.16
CA ILE A 267 -13.60 1.60 -24.49
C ILE A 267 -14.02 2.63 -25.53
N GLY A 268 -13.17 2.91 -26.52
CA GLY A 268 -13.43 3.78 -27.66
C GLY A 268 -12.81 5.16 -27.58
N ILE A 269 -11.80 5.39 -26.73
CA ILE A 269 -11.11 6.68 -26.63
C ILE A 269 -9.93 6.83 -27.60
N GLY A 270 -9.56 5.75 -28.29
CA GLY A 270 -8.48 5.73 -29.29
C GLY A 270 -7.50 4.58 -29.10
N GLU A 271 -7.74 3.72 -28.12
CA GLU A 271 -6.99 2.51 -27.86
C GLU A 271 -7.29 1.42 -28.90
N ASP A 272 -6.28 0.62 -29.24
CA ASP A 272 -6.41 -0.55 -30.11
C ASP A 272 -6.70 -1.86 -29.34
N GLU A 273 -6.94 -2.96 -30.05
CA GLU A 273 -7.20 -4.26 -29.43
C GLU A 273 -6.04 -4.78 -28.58
N ARG A 274 -4.80 -4.44 -28.93
CA ARG A 274 -3.62 -4.88 -28.16
C ARG A 274 -3.53 -4.12 -26.85
N GLU A 275 -3.68 -2.80 -26.89
CA GLU A 275 -3.66 -1.92 -25.72
C GLU A 275 -4.78 -2.27 -24.73
N ARG A 276 -5.98 -2.63 -25.24
CA ARG A 276 -7.07 -3.18 -24.41
C ARG A 276 -6.67 -4.50 -23.75
N ALA A 277 -6.12 -5.44 -24.52
CA ALA A 277 -5.68 -6.74 -23.99
C ALA A 277 -4.62 -6.56 -22.88
N GLU A 278 -3.63 -5.69 -23.09
CA GLU A 278 -2.59 -5.37 -22.12
C GLU A 278 -3.17 -4.72 -20.86
N SER A 279 -4.12 -3.80 -21.01
CA SER A 279 -4.82 -3.17 -19.88
C SER A 279 -5.58 -4.19 -19.02
N ILE A 280 -6.31 -5.13 -19.64
CA ILE A 280 -7.02 -6.21 -18.92
C ILE A 280 -6.01 -7.14 -18.22
N MET A 281 -4.90 -7.48 -18.88
CA MET A 281 -3.84 -8.31 -18.28
C MET A 281 -3.14 -7.60 -17.12
N ALA A 282 -2.98 -6.28 -17.18
CA ALA A 282 -2.43 -5.49 -16.08
C ALA A 282 -3.34 -5.54 -14.85
N ILE A 283 -4.66 -5.35 -15.03
CA ILE A 283 -5.64 -5.51 -13.94
C ILE A 283 -5.60 -6.94 -13.37
N ARG A 284 -5.57 -7.96 -14.24
CA ARG A 284 -5.44 -9.36 -13.81
C ARG A 284 -4.20 -9.58 -12.95
N LYS A 285 -3.05 -9.05 -13.36
CA LYS A 285 -1.78 -9.20 -12.65
C LYS A 285 -1.86 -8.61 -11.24
N VAL A 286 -2.37 -7.38 -11.10
CA VAL A 286 -2.51 -6.74 -9.78
C VAL A 286 -3.57 -7.47 -8.93
N HIS A 287 -4.69 -7.88 -9.51
CA HIS A 287 -5.70 -8.64 -8.77
C HIS A 287 -5.18 -10.02 -8.33
N LYS A 288 -4.44 -10.76 -9.17
CA LYS A 288 -3.82 -12.04 -8.79
C LYS A 288 -2.89 -11.87 -7.59
N ALA A 289 -2.13 -10.77 -7.55
CA ALA A 289 -1.18 -10.51 -6.47
C ALA A 289 -1.85 -10.19 -5.11
N PHE A 290 -2.94 -9.42 -5.12
CA PHE A 290 -3.50 -8.84 -3.89
C PHE A 290 -4.95 -9.22 -3.58
N GLY A 291 -5.76 -9.63 -4.57
CA GLY A 291 -7.16 -9.98 -4.41
C GLY A 291 -8.10 -8.79 -4.16
N HIS A 292 -7.61 -7.56 -4.29
CA HIS A 292 -8.29 -6.34 -3.82
C HIS A 292 -9.23 -5.68 -4.85
N VAL A 293 -9.00 -5.89 -6.16
CA VAL A 293 -9.92 -5.38 -7.19
C VAL A 293 -11.27 -6.05 -7.01
N GLN A 294 -12.26 -5.29 -6.57
CA GLN A 294 -13.58 -5.82 -6.27
C GLN A 294 -14.45 -5.93 -7.53
N GLU A 295 -14.21 -5.03 -8.48
CA GLU A 295 -15.03 -4.83 -9.66
C GLU A 295 -14.21 -4.19 -10.78
N VAL A 296 -14.46 -4.65 -12.01
CA VAL A 296 -13.88 -4.08 -13.22
C VAL A 296 -14.99 -3.51 -14.10
N ILE A 297 -15.02 -2.18 -14.20
CA ILE A 297 -15.95 -1.42 -15.03
C ILE A 297 -15.45 -1.45 -16.47
N ILE A 298 -16.27 -1.96 -17.38
CA ILE A 298 -16.07 -1.79 -18.81
C ILE A 298 -17.09 -0.75 -19.27
N GLN A 299 -16.61 0.47 -19.49
CA GLN A 299 -17.45 1.61 -19.88
C GLN A 299 -17.18 1.97 -21.33
N ASN A 300 -18.24 2.21 -22.11
CA ASN A 300 -18.11 2.73 -23.46
C ASN A 300 -17.94 4.26 -23.47
N PHE A 301 -17.08 4.74 -24.37
CA PHE A 301 -16.96 6.15 -24.70
C PHE A 301 -18.19 6.60 -25.49
N ARG A 302 -18.71 7.76 -25.10
CA ARG A 302 -19.77 8.50 -25.78
C ARG A 302 -19.25 9.90 -26.10
N ALA A 303 -19.32 10.29 -27.37
CA ALA A 303 -18.87 11.59 -27.83
C ALA A 303 -19.80 12.70 -27.32
N LYS A 304 -19.20 13.80 -26.83
CA LYS A 304 -19.94 14.90 -26.19
C LYS A 304 -19.61 16.24 -26.84
N PRO A 305 -20.60 17.12 -27.09
CA PRO A 305 -20.39 18.38 -27.82
C PRO A 305 -19.31 19.29 -27.22
N ASP A 306 -19.22 19.36 -25.89
CA ASP A 306 -18.35 20.29 -25.16
C ASP A 306 -16.95 19.72 -24.86
N THR A 307 -16.51 18.75 -25.67
CA THR A 307 -15.20 18.09 -25.50
C THR A 307 -14.30 18.29 -26.72
N ALA A 308 -13.00 18.12 -26.51
CA ALA A 308 -12.05 18.08 -27.62
C ALA A 308 -12.30 16.86 -28.53
N MET A 309 -12.91 15.80 -27.99
CA MET A 309 -13.31 14.58 -28.71
C MET A 309 -14.76 14.61 -29.24
N ARG A 310 -15.42 15.76 -29.34
CA ARG A 310 -16.80 15.88 -29.83
C ARG A 310 -17.08 15.29 -31.22
N SER A 311 -16.03 15.11 -32.03
CA SER A 311 -16.11 14.55 -33.39
C SER A 311 -15.60 13.12 -33.49
N ALA A 312 -15.22 12.50 -32.36
CA ALA A 312 -14.91 11.08 -32.30
C ALA A 312 -16.19 10.25 -32.45
N LEU A 313 -16.04 9.00 -32.87
CA LEU A 313 -17.15 8.05 -32.92
C LEU A 313 -17.37 7.46 -31.52
N ASP A 314 -18.63 7.23 -31.18
CA ASP A 314 -18.98 6.39 -30.04
C ASP A 314 -18.38 4.99 -30.21
N ALA A 315 -18.09 4.33 -29.09
CA ALA A 315 -17.73 2.91 -29.15
C ALA A 315 -18.89 2.09 -29.71
N ASP A 316 -18.61 1.29 -30.73
CA ASP A 316 -19.59 0.40 -31.31
C ASP A 316 -19.94 -0.76 -30.35
N LEU A 317 -21.19 -1.21 -30.42
CA LEU A 317 -21.72 -2.23 -29.50
C LEU A 317 -20.97 -3.56 -29.60
N GLN A 318 -20.47 -3.95 -30.78
CA GLN A 318 -19.74 -5.22 -30.92
C GLN A 318 -18.38 -5.16 -30.25
N THR A 319 -17.63 -4.07 -30.43
CA THR A 319 -16.39 -3.80 -29.70
C THR A 319 -16.64 -3.78 -28.20
N TYR A 320 -17.73 -3.15 -27.76
CA TYR A 320 -18.08 -3.08 -26.35
C TYR A 320 -18.39 -4.45 -25.74
N ARG A 321 -19.22 -5.26 -26.41
CA ARG A 321 -19.50 -6.66 -26.02
C ARG A 321 -18.23 -7.52 -26.00
N ALA A 322 -17.36 -7.37 -27.01
CA ALA A 322 -16.11 -8.11 -27.07
C ALA A 322 -15.20 -7.75 -25.87
N ALA A 323 -15.10 -6.47 -25.52
CA ALA A 323 -14.32 -6.02 -24.36
C ALA A 323 -14.85 -6.60 -23.03
N ILE A 324 -16.17 -6.62 -22.83
CA ILE A 324 -16.81 -7.24 -21.66
C ILE A 324 -16.49 -8.74 -21.61
N ALA A 325 -16.73 -9.46 -22.71
CA ALA A 325 -16.55 -10.90 -22.76
C ALA A 325 -15.09 -11.32 -22.57
N VAL A 326 -14.14 -10.62 -23.20
CA VAL A 326 -12.71 -10.87 -22.98
C VAL A 326 -12.30 -10.55 -21.54
N THR A 327 -12.81 -9.46 -20.95
CA THR A 327 -12.56 -9.14 -19.54
C THR A 327 -13.00 -10.28 -18.63
N ARG A 328 -14.22 -10.79 -18.82
CA ARG A 328 -14.76 -11.95 -18.09
C ARG A 328 -13.88 -13.19 -18.26
N MET A 329 -13.47 -13.52 -19.48
CA MET A 329 -12.64 -14.69 -19.76
C MET A 329 -11.24 -14.59 -19.17
N VAL A 330 -10.65 -13.39 -19.15
CA VAL A 330 -9.28 -13.17 -18.64
C VAL A 330 -9.24 -13.11 -17.12
N LEU A 331 -10.23 -12.47 -16.49
CA LEU A 331 -10.30 -12.29 -15.03
C LEU A 331 -10.96 -13.47 -14.31
N GLY A 332 -11.74 -14.28 -15.02
CA GLY A 332 -12.32 -15.53 -14.52
C GLY A 332 -13.66 -15.35 -13.79
N PRO A 333 -14.17 -16.42 -13.16
CA PRO A 333 -15.52 -16.46 -12.58
C PRO A 333 -15.65 -15.57 -11.33
N ALA A 334 -14.60 -15.45 -10.51
CA ALA A 334 -14.67 -14.73 -9.24
C ALA A 334 -14.75 -13.20 -9.37
N MET A 335 -14.36 -12.64 -10.52
CA MET A 335 -14.38 -11.18 -10.74
C MET A 335 -15.81 -10.66 -10.91
N ARG A 336 -16.11 -9.44 -10.47
CA ARG A 336 -17.34 -8.74 -10.83
C ARG A 336 -17.06 -7.84 -12.04
N VAL A 337 -17.80 -8.02 -13.13
CA VAL A 337 -17.64 -7.23 -14.35
C VAL A 337 -18.84 -6.31 -14.47
N GLN A 338 -18.57 -5.02 -14.34
CA GLN A 338 -19.59 -3.98 -14.35
C GLN A 338 -19.72 -3.35 -15.73
N ALA A 339 -20.95 -3.04 -16.14
CA ALA A 339 -21.24 -2.14 -17.24
C ALA A 339 -22.36 -1.15 -16.86
N PRO A 340 -22.21 0.16 -17.11
CA PRO A 340 -23.24 1.14 -16.75
C PRO A 340 -24.50 0.99 -17.64
N PRO A 341 -25.69 0.79 -17.05
CA PRO A 341 -26.90 0.54 -17.83
C PRO A 341 -27.46 1.79 -18.53
N ASN A 342 -27.11 2.99 -18.10
CA ASN A 342 -27.59 4.26 -18.69
C ASN A 342 -26.90 4.62 -20.03
N LEU A 343 -25.79 3.96 -20.37
CA LEU A 343 -25.01 4.26 -21.58
C LEU A 343 -25.36 3.38 -22.78
N VAL A 344 -26.39 2.55 -22.64
CA VAL A 344 -26.97 1.69 -23.69
C VAL A 344 -28.50 1.73 -23.60
N SER A 345 -29.18 1.22 -24.62
CA SER A 345 -30.62 1.00 -24.60
C SER A 345 -31.01 -0.21 -23.74
N ALA A 346 -32.29 -0.31 -23.35
CA ALA A 346 -32.81 -1.44 -22.58
C ALA A 346 -32.59 -2.80 -23.26
N ASP A 347 -32.78 -2.88 -24.58
CA ASP A 347 -32.53 -4.11 -25.35
C ASP A 347 -31.04 -4.47 -25.39
N GLU A 348 -30.17 -3.47 -25.40
CA GLU A 348 -28.72 -3.66 -25.38
C GLU A 348 -28.23 -4.12 -24.00
N CYS A 349 -28.88 -3.74 -22.89
CA CYS A 349 -28.55 -4.27 -21.55
C CYS A 349 -28.57 -5.80 -21.53
N ARG A 350 -29.57 -6.43 -22.17
CA ARG A 350 -29.65 -7.89 -22.30
C ARG A 350 -28.41 -8.48 -23.00
N LEU A 351 -27.89 -7.80 -24.02
CA LEU A 351 -26.68 -8.21 -24.73
C LEU A 351 -25.40 -8.03 -23.89
N LEU A 352 -25.39 -7.09 -22.94
CA LEU A 352 -24.29 -6.93 -21.98
C LEU A 352 -24.29 -8.05 -20.95
N LEU A 353 -25.47 -8.45 -20.46
CA LEU A 353 -25.61 -9.65 -19.63
C LEU A 353 -25.07 -10.86 -20.38
N GLU A 354 -25.51 -11.12 -21.62
CA GLU A 354 -24.96 -12.22 -22.45
C GLU A 354 -23.43 -12.16 -22.62
N ALA A 355 -22.83 -10.98 -22.64
CA ALA A 355 -21.39 -10.80 -22.74
C ALA A 355 -20.64 -11.10 -21.43
N GLY A 356 -21.33 -11.28 -20.30
CA GLY A 356 -20.74 -11.69 -19.02
C GLY A 356 -20.75 -10.63 -17.92
N VAL A 357 -21.53 -9.55 -18.07
CA VAL A 357 -21.83 -8.59 -16.99
C VAL A 357 -22.61 -9.29 -15.87
N ASP A 358 -22.25 -8.99 -14.63
CA ASP A 358 -22.97 -9.39 -13.42
C ASP A 358 -23.15 -8.28 -12.38
N ASP A 359 -22.74 -7.05 -12.72
CA ASP A 359 -22.96 -5.87 -11.89
C ASP A 359 -23.38 -4.67 -12.77
N TRP A 360 -24.44 -3.98 -12.40
CA TRP A 360 -24.88 -2.76 -13.09
C TRP A 360 -24.22 -1.48 -12.56
N GLY A 361 -23.52 -1.57 -11.43
CA GLY A 361 -22.87 -0.46 -10.77
C GLY A 361 -23.79 0.43 -9.96
N GLY A 362 -23.33 1.64 -9.71
CA GLY A 362 -24.04 2.64 -8.92
C GLY A 362 -25.20 3.29 -9.68
N VAL A 363 -26.44 3.03 -9.26
CA VAL A 363 -27.66 3.65 -9.81
C VAL A 363 -28.24 4.62 -8.78
N SER A 364 -28.61 5.82 -9.23
CA SER A 364 -29.04 6.90 -8.34
C SER A 364 -30.48 7.36 -8.62
N PRO A 365 -31.39 7.30 -7.63
CA PRO A 365 -32.73 7.88 -7.73
C PRO A 365 -32.78 9.39 -7.44
N VAL A 366 -31.70 9.97 -6.91
CA VAL A 366 -31.66 11.38 -6.47
C VAL A 366 -30.91 12.27 -7.44
N THR A 367 -29.66 11.91 -7.71
CA THR A 367 -28.69 12.71 -8.45
C THR A 367 -28.52 12.23 -9.89
N PRO A 368 -28.32 13.13 -10.86
CA PRO A 368 -27.97 12.73 -12.23
C PRO A 368 -26.59 12.08 -12.28
N ASP A 369 -26.27 11.43 -13.41
CA ASP A 369 -24.89 11.09 -13.72
C ASP A 369 -24.15 12.39 -14.08
N HIS A 370 -23.31 12.92 -13.17
CA HIS A 370 -22.57 14.16 -13.46
C HIS A 370 -21.45 13.98 -14.49
N VAL A 371 -21.08 12.73 -14.81
CA VAL A 371 -20.13 12.42 -15.88
C VAL A 371 -20.85 12.41 -17.23
N ASN A 372 -22.03 11.79 -17.31
CA ASN A 372 -22.87 11.73 -18.51
C ASN A 372 -24.29 12.29 -18.24
N PRO A 373 -24.43 13.60 -17.98
CA PRO A 373 -25.71 14.20 -17.57
C PRO A 373 -26.81 14.08 -18.62
N GLU A 374 -26.45 13.85 -19.88
CA GLU A 374 -27.37 13.59 -20.99
C GLU A 374 -27.96 12.17 -21.01
N ARG A 375 -27.48 11.27 -20.13
CA ARG A 375 -27.90 9.87 -20.01
C ARG A 375 -28.37 9.57 -18.57
N PRO A 376 -29.63 9.85 -18.24
CA PRO A 376 -30.14 9.66 -16.87
C PRO A 376 -30.09 8.18 -16.46
N TRP A 377 -30.01 7.96 -15.15
CA TRP A 377 -30.09 6.62 -14.57
C TRP A 377 -31.42 5.95 -14.96
N PRO A 378 -31.41 4.63 -15.25
CA PRO A 378 -32.66 3.90 -15.41
C PRO A 378 -33.43 3.88 -14.08
N ASP A 379 -34.75 3.88 -14.19
CA ASP A 379 -35.61 3.58 -13.05
C ASP A 379 -35.32 2.17 -12.52
N LEU A 380 -35.36 1.98 -11.20
CA LEU A 380 -34.98 0.72 -10.57
C LEU A 380 -35.96 -0.42 -10.89
N ASP A 381 -37.25 -0.13 -11.02
CA ASP A 381 -38.24 -1.15 -11.39
C ASP A 381 -38.04 -1.57 -12.85
N ALA A 382 -37.70 -0.62 -13.72
CA ALA A 382 -37.36 -0.92 -15.10
C ALA A 382 -36.08 -1.77 -15.21
N LEU A 383 -35.03 -1.44 -14.44
CA LEU A 383 -33.80 -2.23 -14.42
C LEU A 383 -34.03 -3.64 -13.85
N ALA A 384 -34.87 -3.77 -12.82
CA ALA A 384 -35.28 -5.05 -12.27
C ALA A 384 -36.01 -5.90 -13.32
N GLN A 385 -36.94 -5.29 -14.07
CA GLN A 385 -37.64 -5.99 -15.15
C GLN A 385 -36.71 -6.45 -16.26
N ILE A 386 -35.78 -5.58 -16.73
CA ILE A 386 -34.78 -5.94 -17.74
C ILE A 386 -33.92 -7.12 -17.27
N THR A 387 -33.54 -7.12 -15.99
CA THR A 387 -32.73 -8.17 -15.37
C THR A 387 -33.52 -9.48 -15.26
N ALA A 388 -34.79 -9.41 -14.84
CA ALA A 388 -35.71 -10.55 -14.75
C ALA A 388 -36.03 -11.17 -16.11
N ASP A 389 -36.25 -10.36 -17.14
CA ASP A 389 -36.50 -10.82 -18.51
C ASP A 389 -35.29 -11.58 -19.09
N ALA A 390 -34.09 -11.31 -18.58
CA ALA A 390 -32.87 -12.03 -18.91
C ALA A 390 -32.63 -13.29 -18.04
N GLY A 391 -33.52 -13.58 -17.08
CA GLY A 391 -33.45 -14.75 -16.20
C GLY A 391 -32.63 -14.56 -14.93
N PHE A 392 -32.43 -13.31 -14.50
CA PHE A 392 -31.68 -12.96 -13.28
C PHE A 392 -32.54 -12.20 -12.28
N GLU A 393 -32.21 -12.27 -11.00
CA GLU A 393 -32.76 -11.40 -9.97
C GLU A 393 -31.84 -10.18 -9.79
N LEU A 394 -32.41 -8.97 -9.75
CA LEU A 394 -31.65 -7.76 -9.41
C LEU A 394 -31.50 -7.64 -7.90
N ARG A 395 -30.26 -7.58 -7.39
CA ARG A 395 -30.00 -7.52 -5.94
C ARG A 395 -29.10 -6.36 -5.55
N GLN A 396 -29.47 -5.63 -4.51
CA GLN A 396 -28.69 -4.50 -4.02
C GLN A 396 -27.47 -5.00 -3.23
N ARG A 397 -26.31 -4.44 -3.54
CA ARG A 397 -25.07 -4.57 -2.76
C ARG A 397 -24.73 -3.24 -2.08
N LEU A 398 -23.78 -3.30 -1.16
CA LEU A 398 -23.14 -2.12 -0.58
C LEU A 398 -22.02 -1.58 -1.49
N THR A 399 -21.31 -0.55 -1.01
CA THR A 399 -20.12 0.02 -1.67
C THR A 399 -19.00 -1.00 -1.83
N ALA A 400 -18.84 -1.90 -0.87
CA ALA A 400 -17.91 -3.02 -0.92
C ALA A 400 -18.65 -4.29 -1.36
N GLN A 401 -18.04 -5.06 -2.27
CA GLN A 401 -18.63 -6.33 -2.72
C GLN A 401 -18.74 -7.34 -1.55
N PRO A 402 -19.75 -8.24 -1.54
CA PRO A 402 -20.11 -9.06 -0.38
C PRO A 402 -18.97 -9.90 0.21
N LYS A 403 -18.06 -10.38 -0.64
CA LYS A 403 -16.89 -11.15 -0.18
C LYS A 403 -15.97 -10.37 0.76
N TYR A 404 -15.87 -9.04 0.60
CA TYR A 404 -15.06 -8.19 1.47
C TYR A 404 -15.81 -7.83 2.75
N VAL A 405 -17.12 -7.57 2.63
CA VAL A 405 -18.00 -7.33 3.78
C VAL A 405 -17.96 -8.52 4.75
N ARG A 406 -18.17 -9.75 4.24
CA ARG A 406 -18.12 -10.99 5.04
C ARG A 406 -16.73 -11.28 5.61
N ALA A 407 -15.67 -10.88 4.91
CA ALA A 407 -14.30 -11.09 5.38
C ALA A 407 -13.89 -10.14 6.51
N GLY A 408 -14.54 -8.97 6.63
CA GLY A 408 -14.21 -7.97 7.64
C GLY A 408 -12.76 -7.49 7.54
N SER A 409 -12.06 -7.39 8.68
CA SER A 409 -10.66 -6.98 8.72
C SER A 409 -9.74 -8.00 8.01
N PRO A 410 -8.77 -7.57 7.17
CA PRO A 410 -8.29 -6.20 7.00
C PRO A 410 -8.99 -5.39 5.90
N TRP A 411 -10.05 -5.90 5.26
CA TRP A 411 -10.72 -5.23 4.13
C TRP A 411 -11.61 -4.07 4.58
N ILE A 412 -12.38 -4.30 5.64
CA ILE A 412 -13.21 -3.28 6.28
C ILE A 412 -12.48 -2.83 7.55
N ASP A 413 -12.18 -1.54 7.63
CA ASP A 413 -11.54 -0.93 8.80
C ASP A 413 -12.50 -0.93 10.01
N PRO A 414 -12.03 -1.18 11.24
CA PRO A 414 -12.90 -1.19 12.42
C PRO A 414 -13.73 0.08 12.61
N ARG A 415 -13.24 1.25 12.19
CA ARG A 415 -13.99 2.52 12.34
C ARG A 415 -15.23 2.59 11.46
N VAL A 416 -15.20 1.95 10.28
CA VAL A 416 -16.37 1.85 9.39
C VAL A 416 -17.14 0.54 9.53
N ALA A 417 -16.61 -0.45 10.25
CA ALA A 417 -17.27 -1.74 10.41
C ALA A 417 -18.69 -1.64 11.01
N PRO A 418 -18.96 -0.85 12.07
CA PRO A 418 -20.32 -0.66 12.59
C PRO A 418 -21.28 -0.09 11.55
N HIS A 419 -20.83 0.88 10.73
CA HIS A 419 -21.63 1.47 9.67
C HIS A 419 -21.95 0.46 8.57
N VAL A 420 -20.97 -0.37 8.18
CA VAL A 420 -21.18 -1.44 7.19
C VAL A 420 -22.14 -2.50 7.72
N THR A 421 -21.93 -2.97 8.96
CA THR A 421 -22.79 -3.98 9.59
C THR A 421 -24.23 -3.50 9.76
N ALA A 422 -24.46 -2.20 10.00
CA ALA A 422 -25.80 -1.64 10.11
C ALA A 422 -26.62 -1.71 8.80
N LEU A 423 -25.97 -1.91 7.66
CA LEU A 423 -26.60 -1.96 6.33
C LEU A 423 -26.42 -3.30 5.62
N ALA A 424 -25.60 -4.20 6.17
CA ALA A 424 -25.27 -5.48 5.57
C ALA A 424 -26.18 -6.59 6.10
N ASP A 425 -26.66 -7.42 5.19
CA ASP A 425 -27.18 -8.74 5.55
C ASP A 425 -26.02 -9.61 6.05
N ALA A 426 -26.15 -10.14 7.27
CA ALA A 426 -25.05 -10.82 7.95
C ALA A 426 -24.62 -12.15 7.30
N GLU A 427 -25.54 -12.83 6.61
CA GLU A 427 -25.25 -14.12 5.97
C GLU A 427 -24.62 -13.93 4.59
N THR A 428 -25.19 -13.03 3.80
CA THR A 428 -24.82 -12.83 2.41
C THR A 428 -23.75 -11.76 2.22
N GLY A 429 -23.68 -10.76 3.10
CA GLY A 429 -22.85 -9.56 2.92
C GLY A 429 -23.37 -8.59 1.85
N LEU A 430 -24.56 -8.86 1.28
CA LEU A 430 -25.28 -7.93 0.43
C LEU A 430 -25.95 -6.84 1.29
N ALA A 431 -26.60 -5.88 0.64
CA ALA A 431 -27.38 -4.90 1.37
C ALA A 431 -28.62 -5.56 2.01
N ASP A 432 -28.88 -5.27 3.28
CA ASP A 432 -30.13 -5.61 3.94
C ASP A 432 -31.26 -4.74 3.33
N PRO A 433 -32.30 -5.35 2.72
CA PRO A 433 -33.38 -4.61 2.07
C PRO A 433 -34.25 -3.81 3.04
N ASP A 434 -34.25 -4.16 4.33
CA ASP A 434 -35.02 -3.48 5.37
C ASP A 434 -34.19 -2.43 6.12
N ALA A 435 -32.87 -2.42 5.92
CA ALA A 435 -31.97 -1.47 6.56
C ALA A 435 -32.04 -0.10 5.88
N MET A 436 -32.50 0.90 6.62
CA MET A 436 -32.38 2.31 6.24
C MET A 436 -31.09 2.90 6.82
N PRO A 437 -30.34 3.69 6.05
CA PRO A 437 -29.14 4.36 6.56
C PRO A 437 -29.53 5.38 7.64
N VAL A 438 -28.89 5.24 8.78
CA VAL A 438 -29.01 6.15 9.92
C VAL A 438 -27.61 6.49 10.40
N GLY A 439 -27.40 7.78 10.66
CA GLY A 439 -26.15 8.27 11.20
C GLY A 439 -25.75 7.56 12.49
N LEU A 440 -24.50 7.12 12.56
CA LEU A 440 -23.89 6.58 13.79
C LEU A 440 -22.74 7.50 14.20
N PRO A 441 -22.55 7.80 15.50
CA PRO A 441 -21.41 8.59 15.93
C PRO A 441 -20.09 8.02 15.41
N TRP A 442 -19.16 8.87 15.00
CA TRP A 442 -17.82 8.43 14.65
C TRP A 442 -17.17 7.81 15.87
N GLN A 443 -16.82 6.53 15.76
CA GLN A 443 -16.17 5.80 16.84
C GLN A 443 -14.67 5.78 16.55
N GLU A 444 -13.90 6.45 17.41
CA GLU A 444 -12.53 6.00 17.63
C GLU A 444 -12.59 4.69 18.45
N PRO A 445 -11.63 3.77 18.26
CA PRO A 445 -11.50 2.61 19.14
C PRO A 445 -11.52 3.04 20.61
N ASP A 446 -12.19 2.26 21.47
CA ASP A 446 -12.42 2.59 22.89
C ASP A 446 -11.15 3.11 23.60
N GLU A 447 -11.27 4.18 24.40
CA GLU A 447 -10.15 4.78 25.15
C GLU A 447 -9.48 3.78 26.12
N GLU A 448 -10.22 2.76 26.58
CA GLU A 448 -9.69 1.74 27.50
C GLU A 448 -8.87 0.67 26.76
N TRP A 449 -7.60 0.98 26.52
CA TRP A 449 -6.60 0.02 26.05
C TRP A 449 -6.19 -0.96 27.18
N ALA A 450 -6.99 -2.02 27.35
CA ALA A 450 -6.81 -3.03 28.38
C ALA A 450 -5.94 -4.21 27.92
N SER A 451 -5.30 -4.84 28.89
CA SER A 451 -4.52 -6.06 28.71
C SER A 451 -5.40 -7.20 28.20
N SER A 452 -4.95 -7.92 27.18
CA SER A 452 -5.66 -9.08 26.66
C SER A 452 -4.72 -10.12 26.06
N GLY A 453 -5.17 -11.38 26.02
CA GLY A 453 -4.41 -12.48 25.44
C GLY A 453 -3.23 -12.96 26.30
N ARG A 454 -2.17 -13.48 25.66
CA ARG A 454 -0.99 -14.09 26.31
C ARG A 454 0.05 -13.02 26.72
N VAL A 455 -0.30 -12.16 27.67
CA VAL A 455 0.54 -11.02 28.10
C VAL A 455 1.87 -11.43 28.77
N ASP A 456 1.98 -12.68 29.22
CA ASP A 456 3.17 -13.29 29.82
C ASP A 456 4.16 -13.87 28.79
N LEU A 457 3.87 -13.74 27.49
CA LEU A 457 4.65 -14.35 26.40
C LEU A 457 6.15 -14.03 26.46
N ASN A 458 6.53 -12.85 26.96
CA ASN A 458 7.92 -12.43 27.11
C ASN A 458 8.76 -13.38 27.97
N THR A 459 8.14 -14.05 28.94
CA THR A 459 8.79 -15.06 29.80
C THR A 459 8.43 -16.48 29.39
N ALA A 460 7.15 -16.72 29.06
CA ALA A 460 6.65 -18.05 28.76
C ALA A 460 7.24 -18.63 27.46
N ILE A 461 7.67 -17.79 26.51
CA ILE A 461 8.25 -18.26 25.24
C ILE A 461 9.55 -19.07 25.44
N ASP A 462 10.32 -18.80 26.48
CA ASP A 462 11.57 -19.51 26.75
C ASP A 462 11.37 -20.90 27.37
N VAL A 463 10.25 -21.10 28.06
CA VAL A 463 9.92 -22.35 28.76
C VAL A 463 8.93 -23.19 27.96
N ASP A 464 7.83 -22.58 27.52
CA ASP A 464 6.70 -23.25 26.90
C ASP A 464 6.75 -23.17 25.37
N GLY A 465 7.48 -22.21 24.81
CA GLY A 465 7.49 -21.96 23.37
C GLY A 465 6.18 -21.38 22.85
N ARG A 466 5.94 -21.54 21.54
CA ARG A 466 4.74 -21.06 20.84
C ARG A 466 3.57 -22.03 21.06
N ASN A 467 2.37 -21.50 21.20
CA ASN A 467 1.16 -22.32 21.25
C ASN A 467 0.76 -22.83 19.86
N THR A 468 1.11 -22.08 18.81
CA THR A 468 0.90 -22.49 17.42
C THR A 468 2.13 -22.25 16.56
N ASP A 469 2.35 -23.14 15.59
CA ASP A 469 3.46 -23.02 14.65
C ASP A 469 3.35 -21.75 13.79
N THR A 470 2.12 -21.38 13.41
CA THR A 470 1.83 -20.24 12.54
C THR A 470 0.51 -19.56 12.92
N ARG A 471 0.32 -18.31 12.45
CA ARG A 471 -0.92 -17.54 12.58
C ARG A 471 -2.07 -18.17 11.76
N SER A 472 -3.31 -17.94 12.18
CA SER A 472 -4.50 -18.59 11.61
C SER A 472 -4.75 -18.30 10.12
N ASP A 473 -4.26 -17.18 9.58
CA ASP A 473 -4.55 -16.70 8.23
C ASP A 473 -3.36 -16.80 7.25
N LEU A 474 -2.36 -17.64 7.55
CA LEU A 474 -1.16 -17.83 6.71
C LEU A 474 -1.47 -18.07 5.22
N GLY A 475 -2.57 -18.76 4.90
CA GLY A 475 -2.97 -19.07 3.53
C GLY A 475 -3.55 -17.90 2.73
N SER A 476 -4.11 -16.88 3.38
CA SER A 476 -4.84 -15.78 2.72
C SER A 476 -4.19 -14.42 2.92
N ALA A 477 -3.50 -14.20 4.05
CA ALA A 477 -2.89 -12.92 4.42
C ALA A 477 -1.88 -12.43 3.37
N PHE A 478 -1.07 -13.35 2.85
CA PHE A 478 0.17 -13.02 2.13
C PHE A 478 0.06 -13.06 0.61
N GLY A 479 -1.14 -13.37 0.08
CA GLY A 479 -1.45 -13.33 -1.35
C GLY A 479 -1.03 -14.60 -2.05
N ASP A 480 -0.94 -14.54 -3.37
CA ASP A 480 -0.54 -15.69 -4.17
C ASP A 480 0.97 -16.00 -4.02
N TRP A 481 1.29 -17.11 -3.36
CA TRP A 481 2.67 -17.55 -3.13
C TRP A 481 3.42 -17.92 -4.42
N GLU A 482 2.72 -18.27 -5.49
CA GLU A 482 3.34 -18.48 -6.81
C GLU A 482 3.92 -17.17 -7.34
N SER A 483 3.11 -16.11 -7.37
CA SER A 483 3.54 -14.76 -7.77
C SER A 483 4.71 -14.25 -6.92
N VAL A 484 4.71 -14.52 -5.61
CA VAL A 484 5.84 -14.15 -4.72
C VAL A 484 7.11 -14.90 -5.11
N ARG A 485 7.05 -16.21 -5.38
CA ARG A 485 8.22 -16.99 -5.80
C ARG A 485 8.80 -16.53 -7.13
N GLU A 486 7.95 -16.16 -8.09
CA GLU A 486 8.39 -15.58 -9.37
C GLU A 486 9.18 -14.28 -9.16
N GLN A 487 8.70 -13.39 -8.27
CA GLN A 487 9.40 -12.15 -7.92
C GLN A 487 10.74 -12.40 -7.21
N VAL A 488 10.80 -13.40 -6.32
CA VAL A 488 12.07 -13.78 -5.65
C VAL A 488 13.11 -14.26 -6.67
N LEU A 489 12.68 -15.05 -7.65
CA LEU A 489 13.57 -15.55 -8.71
C LEU A 489 14.13 -14.40 -9.56
N SER A 490 13.33 -13.37 -9.87
CA SER A 490 13.82 -12.20 -10.60
C SER A 490 14.83 -11.38 -9.80
N LEU A 491 14.63 -11.23 -8.49
CA LEU A 491 15.56 -10.52 -7.59
C LEU A 491 16.87 -11.27 -7.34
N SER A 492 16.82 -12.60 -7.46
CA SER A 492 17.96 -13.49 -7.20
C SER A 492 18.80 -13.76 -8.45
N ALA A 493 18.50 -13.12 -9.58
CA ALA A 493 19.26 -13.31 -10.81
C ALA A 493 20.73 -12.89 -10.59
N PRO A 494 21.72 -13.77 -10.85
CA PRO A 494 23.11 -13.46 -10.57
C PRO A 494 23.61 -12.32 -11.46
N GLU A 495 23.89 -11.18 -10.83
CA GLU A 495 24.57 -10.07 -11.49
C GLU A 495 26.05 -10.44 -11.65
N ARG A 496 26.53 -10.58 -12.89
CA ARG A 496 27.96 -10.77 -13.16
C ARG A 496 28.68 -9.45 -12.92
N VAL A 497 29.24 -9.27 -11.73
CA VAL A 497 30.12 -8.14 -11.45
C VAL A 497 31.56 -8.53 -11.85
N GLU A 498 32.01 -8.13 -13.03
CA GLU A 498 33.44 -8.14 -13.38
C GLU A 498 34.13 -6.98 -12.65
N SER A 499 34.43 -7.13 -11.37
CA SER A 499 35.12 -6.08 -10.61
C SER A 499 36.33 -6.60 -9.85
N ASP A 500 37.39 -5.78 -9.84
CA ASP A 500 38.64 -6.06 -9.15
C ASP A 500 38.54 -5.64 -7.67
N VAL A 501 38.25 -6.61 -6.80
CA VAL A 501 38.18 -6.44 -5.32
C VAL A 501 39.45 -5.76 -4.78
N LEU A 502 40.63 -6.03 -5.35
CA LEU A 502 41.88 -5.41 -4.90
C LEU A 502 41.94 -3.92 -5.24
N SER A 503 41.42 -3.52 -6.41
CA SER A 503 41.27 -2.12 -6.77
C SER A 503 40.33 -1.39 -5.82
N ALA A 504 39.19 -2.00 -5.48
CA ALA A 504 38.25 -1.45 -4.53
C ALA A 504 38.84 -1.31 -3.11
N LEU A 505 39.57 -2.33 -2.62
CA LEU A 505 40.27 -2.27 -1.33
C LEU A 505 41.30 -1.14 -1.28
N ARG A 506 42.13 -0.97 -2.32
CA ARG A 506 43.10 0.14 -2.41
C ARG A 506 42.43 1.50 -2.45
N ALA A 507 41.24 1.60 -3.04
CA ALA A 507 40.45 2.83 -3.00
C ALA A 507 39.93 3.08 -1.57
N ALA A 508 39.42 2.04 -0.90
CA ALA A 508 38.90 2.12 0.46
C ALA A 508 39.97 2.50 1.49
N GLU A 509 41.21 2.05 1.33
CA GLU A 509 42.34 2.48 2.18
C GLU A 509 42.61 3.98 2.10
N ARG A 510 42.28 4.64 0.97
CA ARG A 510 42.50 6.07 0.77
C ARG A 510 41.28 6.93 1.14
N ASN A 511 40.08 6.46 0.83
CA ASN A 511 38.84 7.20 1.02
C ASN A 511 37.65 6.25 1.24
N PRO A 512 37.53 5.61 2.41
CA PRO A 512 36.59 4.51 2.63
C PRO A 512 35.11 4.90 2.42
N GLY A 513 34.73 6.12 2.80
CA GLY A 513 33.37 6.65 2.66
C GLY A 513 33.04 7.31 1.31
N GLY A 514 33.94 7.24 0.33
CA GLY A 514 33.78 7.92 -0.98
C GLY A 514 34.16 7.06 -2.18
N LEU A 515 33.85 5.75 -2.13
CA LEU A 515 33.97 4.85 -3.28
C LEU A 515 32.77 4.98 -4.22
N SER A 516 32.93 4.50 -5.45
CA SER A 516 31.80 4.32 -6.36
C SER A 516 30.94 3.11 -5.97
N ASP A 517 29.68 3.10 -6.42
CA ASP A 517 28.78 1.96 -6.20
C ASP A 517 29.35 0.63 -6.72
N ASP A 518 30.02 0.63 -7.87
CA ASP A 518 30.67 -0.57 -8.41
C ASP A 518 31.79 -1.09 -7.51
N GLN A 519 32.57 -0.19 -6.89
CA GLN A 519 33.61 -0.57 -5.95
C GLN A 519 33.00 -1.10 -4.65
N TYR A 520 31.91 -0.50 -4.14
CA TYR A 520 31.20 -1.04 -2.99
C TYR A 520 30.57 -2.40 -3.29
N ARG A 521 30.00 -2.61 -4.48
CA ARG A 521 29.50 -3.92 -4.92
C ARG A 521 30.64 -4.93 -4.98
N ALA A 522 31.80 -4.58 -5.53
CA ALA A 522 32.98 -5.44 -5.53
C ALA A 522 33.34 -5.94 -4.11
N LEU A 523 33.36 -5.01 -3.13
CA LEU A 523 33.61 -5.35 -1.73
C LEU A 523 32.48 -6.21 -1.13
N ALA A 524 31.22 -5.91 -1.46
CA ALA A 524 30.05 -6.65 -0.99
C ALA A 524 30.03 -8.11 -1.50
N TYR A 525 30.63 -8.38 -2.67
CA TYR A 525 30.82 -9.70 -3.28
C TYR A 525 32.20 -10.34 -2.96
N ALA A 526 33.04 -9.70 -2.14
CA ALA A 526 34.36 -10.25 -1.81
C ALA A 526 34.26 -11.60 -1.07
N ASP A 527 35.09 -12.56 -1.47
CA ASP A 527 35.21 -13.88 -0.87
C ASP A 527 36.68 -14.21 -0.53
N ASP A 528 36.88 -15.28 0.25
CA ASP A 528 38.20 -15.79 0.65
C ASP A 528 39.17 -14.68 1.10
N ALA A 529 40.33 -14.57 0.44
CA ALA A 529 41.36 -13.60 0.78
C ALA A 529 40.89 -12.14 0.64
N GLY A 530 39.97 -11.86 -0.29
CA GLY A 530 39.39 -10.53 -0.44
C GLY A 530 38.51 -10.14 0.75
N LEU A 531 37.73 -11.09 1.26
CA LEU A 531 36.91 -10.88 2.46
C LEU A 531 37.78 -10.69 3.71
N GLU A 532 38.86 -11.47 3.87
CA GLU A 532 39.79 -11.29 4.99
C GLU A 532 40.42 -9.90 4.99
N ALA A 533 40.83 -9.40 3.81
CA ALA A 533 41.38 -8.06 3.67
C ALA A 533 40.35 -6.96 3.99
N LEU A 534 39.11 -7.12 3.53
CA LEU A 534 38.01 -6.19 3.84
C LEU A 534 37.72 -6.15 5.35
N VAL A 535 37.66 -7.30 5.99
CA VAL A 535 37.41 -7.40 7.45
C VAL A 535 38.54 -6.75 8.24
N ALA A 536 39.80 -6.96 7.85
CA ALA A 536 40.95 -6.33 8.49
C ALA A 536 40.92 -4.80 8.33
N LEU A 537 40.61 -4.31 7.13
CA LEU A 537 40.44 -2.87 6.88
C LEU A 537 39.32 -2.29 7.74
N ALA A 538 38.15 -2.95 7.78
CA ALA A 538 37.03 -2.50 8.60
C ALA A 538 37.37 -2.46 10.09
N ASP A 539 38.12 -3.43 10.62
CA ASP A 539 38.54 -3.41 12.02
C ASP A 539 39.49 -2.25 12.33
N GLN A 540 40.40 -1.94 11.41
CA GLN A 540 41.28 -0.78 11.50
C GLN A 540 40.49 0.53 11.47
N LEU A 541 39.56 0.70 10.52
CA LEU A 541 38.69 1.88 10.44
C LEU A 541 37.82 2.05 11.68
N ARG A 542 37.34 0.95 12.26
CA ARG A 542 36.61 0.95 13.54
C ARG A 542 37.51 1.45 14.66
N LYS A 543 38.75 0.95 14.75
CA LYS A 543 39.72 1.42 15.75
C LYS A 543 40.02 2.91 15.60
N ASP A 544 40.15 3.40 14.38
CA ASP A 544 40.40 4.82 14.12
C ASP A 544 39.20 5.71 14.51
N ALA A 545 37.97 5.23 14.29
CA ALA A 545 36.76 5.97 14.61
C ALA A 545 36.43 5.98 16.13
N VAL A 546 36.54 4.83 16.81
CA VAL A 546 36.01 4.65 18.18
C VAL A 546 36.97 3.99 19.17
N GLY A 547 38.16 3.60 18.74
CA GLY A 547 39.14 2.90 19.57
C GLY A 547 38.76 1.45 19.88
N ASP A 548 39.29 0.94 21.00
CA ASP A 548 39.15 -0.47 21.40
C ASP A 548 37.95 -0.78 22.29
N VAL A 549 37.27 0.25 22.81
CA VAL A 549 36.12 0.09 23.69
C VAL A 549 34.92 -0.44 22.90
N VAL A 550 34.32 -1.52 23.39
CA VAL A 550 33.04 -2.04 22.93
C VAL A 550 31.94 -1.48 23.82
N THR A 551 30.91 -0.87 23.25
CA THR A 551 29.82 -0.30 24.05
C THR A 551 28.67 -1.28 24.25
N TYR A 552 27.82 -1.00 25.25
CA TYR A 552 26.52 -1.64 25.44
C TYR A 552 25.58 -0.70 26.22
N VAL A 553 24.28 -0.94 26.16
CA VAL A 553 23.26 -0.26 26.99
C VAL A 553 22.55 -1.27 27.90
N VAL A 554 22.18 -0.86 29.10
CA VAL A 554 21.26 -1.64 29.94
C VAL A 554 19.84 -1.18 29.59
N ASN A 555 19.09 -2.03 28.90
CA ASN A 555 17.77 -1.71 28.39
C ASN A 555 16.79 -2.87 28.55
N ARG A 556 15.51 -2.54 28.42
CA ARG A 556 14.41 -3.51 28.27
C ARG A 556 13.66 -3.28 26.97
N ASN A 557 13.48 -4.30 26.13
CA ASN A 557 12.49 -4.22 25.07
C ASN A 557 11.10 -4.33 25.70
N ILE A 558 10.10 -3.64 25.18
CA ILE A 558 8.71 -3.83 25.59
C ILE A 558 7.87 -3.93 24.33
N ASN A 559 7.35 -5.12 24.07
CA ASN A 559 6.41 -5.31 22.99
C ASN A 559 4.98 -5.09 23.50
N PHE A 560 4.38 -3.93 23.23
CA PHE A 560 3.06 -3.57 23.79
C PHE A 560 1.88 -4.29 23.12
N THR A 561 2.07 -4.86 21.93
CA THR A 561 1.14 -5.80 21.30
C THR A 561 1.86 -6.60 20.22
N ASN A 562 1.40 -7.82 19.94
CA ASN A 562 1.80 -8.56 18.73
C ASN A 562 0.67 -8.71 17.70
N ILE A 563 -0.49 -8.10 17.95
CA ILE A 563 -1.61 -8.05 17.02
C ILE A 563 -1.21 -7.14 15.85
N CYS A 564 -1.20 -7.67 14.63
CA CYS A 564 -0.71 -6.91 13.48
C CYS A 564 -1.41 -7.29 12.18
N TYR A 565 -1.88 -6.24 11.48
CA TYR A 565 -2.64 -6.39 10.25
C TYR A 565 -1.90 -6.09 8.94
N THR A 566 -0.64 -5.64 9.00
CA THR A 566 0.19 -5.30 7.82
C THR A 566 0.52 -6.49 6.91
N GLY A 567 0.64 -7.69 7.46
CA GLY A 567 0.93 -8.91 6.67
C GLY A 567 2.38 -9.01 6.17
N CYS A 568 3.37 -8.74 7.02
CA CYS A 568 4.78 -8.99 6.70
C CYS A 568 5.09 -10.49 6.58
N ARG A 569 5.52 -10.95 5.41
CA ARG A 569 5.80 -12.37 5.10
C ARG A 569 7.02 -12.92 5.85
N PHE A 570 7.91 -12.08 6.34
CA PHE A 570 9.07 -12.50 7.12
C PHE A 570 8.83 -12.53 8.64
N CYS A 571 7.72 -11.95 9.11
CA CYS A 571 7.50 -11.73 10.53
C CYS A 571 6.79 -12.93 11.16
N ALA A 572 7.46 -13.57 12.12
CA ALA A 572 6.93 -14.68 12.91
C ALA A 572 6.24 -14.21 14.22
N PHE A 573 6.37 -12.92 14.55
CA PHE A 573 5.84 -12.30 15.76
C PHE A 573 4.37 -11.89 15.61
N ALA A 574 3.98 -11.42 14.44
CA ALA A 574 2.63 -10.93 14.15
C ALA A 574 1.55 -12.01 14.30
N GLN A 575 0.52 -11.71 15.09
CA GLN A 575 -0.69 -12.51 15.29
C GLN A 575 -1.94 -11.75 14.83
N ARG A 576 -3.05 -12.47 14.59
CA ARG A 576 -4.40 -11.88 14.50
C ARG A 576 -5.04 -11.85 15.88
N LYS A 577 -5.98 -10.93 16.08
CA LYS A 577 -6.84 -10.93 17.27
C LYS A 577 -7.54 -12.29 17.38
N GLY A 578 -7.39 -12.95 18.54
CA GLY A 578 -7.91 -14.29 18.80
C GLY A 578 -6.97 -15.46 18.51
N ASP A 579 -5.81 -15.24 17.88
CA ASP A 579 -4.77 -16.28 17.81
C ASP A 579 -4.26 -16.63 19.21
N ALA A 580 -3.82 -17.89 19.41
CA ALA A 580 -3.46 -18.41 20.74
C ALA A 580 -2.27 -17.70 21.40
N ASP A 581 -1.39 -17.10 20.60
CA ASP A 581 -0.24 -16.32 21.06
C ASP A 581 -0.48 -14.82 20.94
N ALA A 582 -1.68 -14.36 20.55
CA ALA A 582 -2.01 -12.95 20.45
C ALA A 582 -2.06 -12.31 21.84
N PHE A 583 -1.53 -11.09 21.96
CA PHE A 583 -1.63 -10.31 23.19
C PHE A 583 -1.52 -8.81 22.93
N THR A 584 -2.08 -8.05 23.87
CA THR A 584 -1.95 -6.60 24.00
C THR A 584 -1.72 -6.27 25.47
N LEU A 585 -0.79 -5.36 25.77
CA LEU A 585 -0.51 -4.85 27.10
C LEU A 585 -1.27 -3.55 27.34
N SER A 586 -1.75 -3.35 28.55
CA SER A 586 -2.28 -2.05 28.97
C SER A 586 -1.17 -1.02 29.18
N MET A 587 -1.54 0.27 29.18
CA MET A 587 -0.62 1.37 29.48
C MET A 587 0.07 1.18 30.85
N THR A 588 -0.68 0.69 31.84
CA THR A 588 -0.17 0.40 33.19
C THR A 588 0.87 -0.71 33.17
N GLU A 589 0.63 -1.82 32.48
CA GLU A 589 1.61 -2.91 32.38
C GLU A 589 2.90 -2.47 31.67
N VAL A 590 2.79 -1.64 30.64
CA VAL A 590 3.96 -1.07 29.97
C VAL A 590 4.76 -0.20 30.93
N ALA A 591 4.09 0.64 31.72
CA ALA A 591 4.74 1.46 32.74
C ALA A 591 5.36 0.63 33.88
N ASP A 592 4.69 -0.44 34.33
CA ASP A 592 5.18 -1.36 35.35
C ASP A 592 6.47 -2.05 34.87
N ARG A 593 6.51 -2.54 33.63
CA ARG A 593 7.72 -3.15 33.04
C ARG A 593 8.88 -2.17 32.92
N ALA A 594 8.60 -0.91 32.60
CA ALA A 594 9.62 0.14 32.58
C ALA A 594 10.18 0.43 33.98
N GLU A 595 9.33 0.43 35.01
CA GLU A 595 9.74 0.58 36.40
C GLU A 595 10.59 -0.60 36.87
N GLU A 596 10.19 -1.83 36.57
CA GLU A 596 10.97 -3.04 36.86
C GLU A 596 12.37 -2.96 36.24
N ALA A 597 12.47 -2.53 34.98
CA ALA A 597 13.74 -2.35 34.28
C ALA A 597 14.60 -1.28 34.96
N TRP A 598 13.99 -0.15 35.35
CA TRP A 598 14.67 0.94 36.05
C TRP A 598 15.25 0.48 37.39
N GLN A 599 14.50 -0.32 38.16
CA GLN A 599 14.93 -0.83 39.46
C GLN A 599 16.18 -1.71 39.38
N VAL A 600 16.40 -2.39 38.24
CA VAL A 600 17.62 -3.19 37.99
C VAL A 600 18.70 -2.43 37.21
N GLY A 601 18.52 -1.11 37.02
CA GLY A 601 19.53 -0.20 36.48
C GLY A 601 19.45 0.09 34.99
N ALA A 602 18.36 -0.29 34.31
CA ALA A 602 18.13 0.09 32.92
C ALA A 602 18.01 1.61 32.78
N THR A 603 18.54 2.14 31.68
CA THR A 603 18.44 3.56 31.32
C THR A 603 17.57 3.80 30.09
N GLU A 604 17.17 2.73 29.42
CA GLU A 604 16.41 2.76 28.17
C GLU A 604 15.31 1.69 28.19
N VAL A 605 14.14 2.06 27.67
CA VAL A 605 13.16 1.09 27.15
C VAL A 605 13.05 1.22 25.64
N CYS A 606 13.08 0.10 24.94
CA CYS A 606 12.85 0.02 23.50
C CYS A 606 11.42 -0.51 23.26
N MET A 607 10.48 0.35 22.85
CA MET A 607 9.07 -0.03 22.74
C MET A 607 8.61 -0.16 21.28
N GLN A 608 8.07 -1.33 20.91
CA GLN A 608 7.60 -1.62 19.55
C GLN A 608 6.46 -2.63 19.56
N GLY A 609 5.47 -2.47 18.70
CA GLY A 609 4.31 -3.36 18.64
C GLY A 609 3.89 -3.74 17.23
N GLY A 610 2.87 -4.59 17.17
CA GLY A 610 2.10 -4.82 15.96
C GLY A 610 1.25 -3.60 15.58
N ILE A 611 0.82 -3.57 14.31
CA ILE A 611 -0.11 -2.55 13.82
C ILE A 611 -1.53 -3.05 14.08
N ASP A 612 -2.03 -2.75 15.28
CA ASP A 612 -3.37 -3.08 15.74
C ASP A 612 -4.36 -1.94 15.39
N PRO A 613 -5.34 -2.18 14.51
CA PRO A 613 -6.38 -1.22 14.16
C PRO A 613 -7.23 -0.73 15.34
N ASP A 614 -7.29 -1.51 16.42
CA ASP A 614 -8.04 -1.18 17.63
C ASP A 614 -7.26 -0.24 18.57
N LEU A 615 -5.98 0.06 18.29
CA LEU A 615 -5.21 1.02 19.09
C LEU A 615 -5.83 2.42 18.95
N PRO A 616 -6.18 3.10 20.06
CA PRO A 616 -6.72 4.45 20.02
C PRO A 616 -5.74 5.41 19.34
N ALA A 617 -6.26 6.47 18.71
CA ALA A 617 -5.44 7.48 18.03
C ALA A 617 -4.31 8.01 18.95
N THR A 618 -4.62 8.28 20.23
CA THR A 618 -3.65 8.76 21.22
C THR A 618 -2.74 7.68 21.80
N GLY A 619 -3.00 6.40 21.53
CA GLY A 619 -2.41 5.25 22.23
C GLY A 619 -0.88 5.25 22.23
N TYR A 620 -0.25 5.61 21.11
CA TYR A 620 1.21 5.75 21.04
C TYR A 620 1.74 6.84 21.98
N ALA A 621 1.10 8.01 22.02
CA ALA A 621 1.49 9.08 22.94
C ALA A 621 1.21 8.71 24.40
N ASP A 622 0.12 7.98 24.66
CA ASP A 622 -0.26 7.54 26.01
C ASP A 622 0.70 6.48 26.56
N LEU A 623 1.22 5.56 25.73
CA LEU A 623 2.30 4.65 26.10
C LEU A 623 3.54 5.40 26.59
N VAL A 624 3.95 6.43 25.84
CA VAL A 624 5.11 7.27 26.20
C VAL A 624 4.85 8.03 27.51
N ARG A 625 3.66 8.65 27.65
CA ARG A 625 3.27 9.38 28.88
C ARG A 625 3.23 8.44 30.08
N ALA A 626 2.70 7.24 29.94
CA ALA A 626 2.62 6.27 31.03
C ALA A 626 4.01 5.91 31.55
N VAL A 627 4.97 5.64 30.66
CA VAL A 627 6.37 5.39 31.03
C VAL A 627 6.98 6.62 31.71
N LYS A 628 6.85 7.81 31.15
CA LYS A 628 7.45 9.04 31.70
C LYS A 628 6.82 9.47 33.02
N GLN A 629 5.53 9.22 33.24
CA GLN A 629 4.87 9.49 34.52
C GLN A 629 5.38 8.53 35.61
N ARG A 630 5.58 7.26 35.29
CA ARG A 630 6.08 6.27 36.25
C ARG A 630 7.59 6.42 36.51
N VAL A 631 8.37 6.60 35.44
CA VAL A 631 9.83 6.68 35.47
C VAL A 631 10.29 7.90 34.66
N PRO A 632 10.26 9.12 35.23
CA PRO A 632 10.61 10.35 34.50
C PRO A 632 12.03 10.35 33.88
N GLY A 633 12.96 9.61 34.47
CA GLY A 633 14.35 9.50 34.01
C GLY A 633 14.61 8.43 32.95
N MET A 634 13.60 7.65 32.56
CA MET A 634 13.76 6.59 31.56
C MET A 634 13.91 7.18 30.15
N HIS A 635 14.92 6.75 29.38
CA HIS A 635 14.99 7.07 27.95
C HIS A 635 14.01 6.19 27.19
N VAL A 636 13.11 6.81 26.43
CA VAL A 636 12.08 6.13 25.63
C VAL A 636 12.52 6.09 24.17
N HIS A 637 13.02 4.92 23.74
CA HIS A 637 13.34 4.62 22.36
C HIS A 637 12.16 3.86 21.73
N ALA A 638 11.27 4.55 21.02
CA ALA A 638 10.00 3.93 20.64
C ALA A 638 9.52 4.26 19.23
N PHE A 639 8.77 3.30 18.69
CA PHE A 639 8.02 3.30 17.45
C PHE A 639 8.87 3.32 16.18
N SER A 640 8.73 2.23 15.41
CA SER A 640 9.25 2.14 14.06
C SER A 640 8.61 3.21 13.16
N PRO A 641 9.27 3.57 12.05
CA PRO A 641 8.67 4.39 11.00
C PRO A 641 7.31 3.88 10.50
N MET A 642 7.07 2.56 10.51
CA MET A 642 5.75 2.00 10.17
C MET A 642 4.68 2.39 11.22
N GLU A 643 5.00 2.31 12.51
CA GLU A 643 4.11 2.73 13.59
C GLU A 643 3.86 4.24 13.58
N ILE A 644 4.88 5.04 13.25
CA ILE A 644 4.74 6.51 13.13
C ILE A 644 3.76 6.87 12.00
N VAL A 645 3.93 6.27 10.82
CA VAL A 645 3.04 6.53 9.68
C VAL A 645 1.64 6.02 9.95
N ASN A 646 1.52 4.85 10.59
CA ASN A 646 0.24 4.31 10.99
C ASN A 646 -0.46 5.25 11.99
N GLY A 647 0.23 5.64 13.06
CA GLY A 647 -0.30 6.56 14.08
C GLY A 647 -0.73 7.89 13.48
N ALA A 648 0.11 8.53 12.67
CA ALA A 648 -0.24 9.78 11.99
C ALA A 648 -1.48 9.63 11.10
N ALA A 649 -1.57 8.55 10.31
CA ALA A 649 -2.72 8.29 9.46
C ALA A 649 -4.00 7.99 10.27
N HIS A 650 -3.88 7.25 11.38
CA HIS A 650 -5.00 6.94 12.28
C HIS A 650 -5.54 8.21 12.95
N SER A 651 -4.66 9.11 13.38
CA SER A 651 -5.04 10.39 14.00
C SER A 651 -5.49 11.46 13.00
N GLY A 652 -5.30 11.22 11.69
CA GLY A 652 -5.58 12.23 10.66
C GLY A 652 -4.61 13.41 10.66
N GLU A 653 -3.41 13.24 11.24
CA GLU A 653 -2.38 14.27 11.35
C GLU A 653 -1.25 14.09 10.32
N SER A 654 -0.46 15.14 10.11
CA SER A 654 0.79 15.02 9.35
C SER A 654 1.83 14.24 10.16
N VAL A 655 2.78 13.57 9.49
CA VAL A 655 3.88 12.87 10.17
C VAL A 655 4.70 13.84 11.04
N ARG A 656 4.85 15.09 10.59
CA ARG A 656 5.59 16.12 11.33
C ARG A 656 4.90 16.50 12.63
N ASP A 657 3.61 16.80 12.58
CA ASP A 657 2.84 17.21 13.77
C ASP A 657 2.72 16.05 14.76
N TRP A 658 2.50 14.84 14.23
CA TRP A 658 2.48 13.63 15.04
C TRP A 658 3.80 13.40 15.81
N LEU A 659 4.94 13.55 15.13
CA LEU A 659 6.25 13.44 15.76
C LEU A 659 6.50 14.54 16.80
N ILE A 660 6.04 15.76 16.55
CA ILE A 660 6.09 16.86 17.53
C ILE A 660 5.27 16.48 18.77
N GLY A 661 4.05 15.97 18.60
CA GLY A 661 3.18 15.52 19.68
C GLY A 661 3.79 14.37 20.49
N LEU A 662 4.43 13.39 19.83
CA LEU A 662 5.15 12.31 20.51
C LEU A 662 6.35 12.82 21.32
N ARG A 663 7.12 13.78 20.78
CA ARG A 663 8.23 14.41 21.52
C ARG A 663 7.71 15.14 22.76
N GLU A 664 6.60 15.86 22.64
CA GLU A 664 5.95 16.56 23.76
C GLU A 664 5.38 15.59 24.81
N ALA A 665 4.93 14.40 24.38
CA ALA A 665 4.56 13.31 25.28
C ALA A 665 5.77 12.72 26.04
N GLY A 666 6.99 12.97 25.55
CA GLY A 666 8.25 12.56 26.16
C GLY A 666 9.06 11.53 25.37
N LEU A 667 8.78 11.33 24.07
CA LEU A 667 9.59 10.45 23.23
C LEU A 667 10.99 11.03 23.04
N ASP A 668 12.03 10.22 23.27
CA ASP A 668 13.42 10.70 23.18
C ASP A 668 14.07 10.37 21.83
N THR A 669 13.94 9.12 21.35
CA THR A 669 14.47 8.66 20.04
C THR A 669 13.57 7.61 19.40
N ILE A 670 13.74 7.37 18.09
CA ILE A 670 12.98 6.33 17.36
C ILE A 670 13.91 5.21 16.84
N PRO A 671 13.48 3.94 16.88
CA PRO A 671 14.24 2.85 16.28
C PRO A 671 14.19 2.88 14.76
N GLY A 672 15.33 2.67 14.08
CA GLY A 672 15.44 2.59 12.62
C GLY A 672 14.88 1.32 11.99
N THR A 673 13.96 0.64 12.68
CA THR A 673 13.32 -0.60 12.25
C THR A 673 12.32 -0.33 11.11
N ALA A 674 11.60 -1.36 10.64
CA ALA A 674 10.81 -1.29 9.41
C ALA A 674 11.60 -0.88 8.15
N ALA A 675 12.93 -0.79 8.24
CA ALA A 675 13.82 -0.58 7.11
C ALA A 675 13.99 -1.87 6.32
N GLU A 676 14.24 -3.01 6.98
CA GLU A 676 14.60 -4.28 6.33
C GLU A 676 15.65 -4.06 5.23
N ILE A 677 15.23 -4.04 3.96
CA ILE A 677 15.99 -3.46 2.86
C ILE A 677 15.23 -2.23 2.35
N LEU A 678 15.94 -1.11 2.18
CA LEU A 678 15.42 0.13 1.59
C LEU A 678 15.53 0.06 0.06
N ASP A 679 14.88 -0.97 -0.49
CA ASP A 679 14.71 -1.24 -1.91
C ASP A 679 13.27 -1.73 -2.10
N ASP A 680 12.49 -0.98 -2.87
CA ASP A 680 11.07 -1.23 -2.99
C ASP A 680 10.78 -2.62 -3.59
N GLU A 681 11.58 -3.12 -4.53
CA GLU A 681 11.35 -4.45 -5.11
C GLU A 681 11.50 -5.55 -4.05
N VAL A 682 12.52 -5.45 -3.19
CA VAL A 682 12.69 -6.35 -2.05
C VAL A 682 11.54 -6.19 -1.04
N ARG A 683 11.15 -4.96 -0.71
CA ARG A 683 10.07 -4.68 0.25
C ARG A 683 8.75 -5.31 -0.18
N TRP A 684 8.39 -5.23 -1.46
CA TRP A 684 7.13 -5.77 -1.97
C TRP A 684 7.07 -7.30 -1.97
N VAL A 685 8.23 -7.95 -2.02
CA VAL A 685 8.35 -9.39 -1.77
C VAL A 685 8.22 -9.70 -0.29
N LEU A 686 8.82 -8.89 0.59
CA LEU A 686 8.78 -9.11 2.04
C LEU A 686 7.39 -8.91 2.65
N THR A 687 6.51 -8.13 2.03
CA THR A 687 5.24 -7.72 2.64
C THR A 687 4.31 -7.06 1.64
N LYS A 688 2.99 -7.18 1.88
CA LYS A 688 1.98 -6.46 1.12
C LYS A 688 1.87 -5.01 1.59
N GLY A 689 1.71 -4.75 2.88
CA GLY A 689 1.25 -3.44 3.38
C GLY A 689 2.31 -2.53 3.99
N LYS A 690 3.60 -2.74 3.74
CA LYS A 690 4.64 -1.93 4.39
C LYS A 690 4.86 -0.61 3.66
N LEU A 691 5.22 0.43 4.41
CA LEU A 691 5.52 1.75 3.84
C LEU A 691 6.61 1.65 2.74
N PRO A 692 6.51 2.40 1.63
CA PRO A 692 7.56 2.51 0.62
C PRO A 692 8.86 3.07 1.19
N THR A 693 9.98 2.89 0.48
CA THR A 693 11.29 3.44 0.87
C THR A 693 11.24 4.96 1.02
N SER A 694 10.54 5.67 0.13
CA SER A 694 10.39 7.12 0.21
C SER A 694 9.68 7.59 1.49
N ALA A 695 8.62 6.88 1.92
CA ALA A 695 7.90 7.19 3.15
C ALA A 695 8.77 6.92 4.39
N TRP A 696 9.57 5.84 4.38
CA TRP A 696 10.52 5.58 5.45
C TRP A 696 11.57 6.68 5.57
N ILE A 697 12.12 7.14 4.42
CA ILE A 697 13.06 8.25 4.37
C ILE A 697 12.42 9.51 4.96
N ASP A 698 11.20 9.84 4.53
CA ASP A 698 10.50 11.06 4.95
C ASP A 698 10.25 11.10 6.47
N VAL A 699 9.80 9.99 7.05
CA VAL A 699 9.62 9.85 8.50
C VAL A 699 10.92 10.09 9.26
N VAL A 700 12.01 9.45 8.83
CA VAL A 700 13.30 9.53 9.52
C VAL A 700 13.90 10.92 9.37
N THR A 701 13.86 11.52 8.17
CA THR A 701 14.35 12.89 7.99
C THR A 701 13.50 13.89 8.76
N THR A 702 12.17 13.73 8.78
CA THR A 702 11.27 14.59 9.55
C THR A 702 11.53 14.47 11.05
N ALA A 703 11.72 13.26 11.57
CA ALA A 703 12.10 13.04 12.96
C ALA A 703 13.38 13.81 13.32
N HIS A 704 14.41 13.70 12.49
CA HIS A 704 15.67 14.43 12.69
C HIS A 704 15.48 15.95 12.65
N GLU A 705 14.69 16.47 11.71
CA GLU A 705 14.37 17.90 11.57
C GLU A 705 13.62 18.46 12.79
N VAL A 706 12.74 17.66 13.40
CA VAL A 706 12.04 18.04 14.65
C VAL A 706 12.86 17.70 15.91
N GLY A 707 14.13 17.34 15.77
CA GLY A 707 15.06 17.15 16.89
C GLY A 707 15.01 15.78 17.57
N ILE A 708 14.34 14.79 16.97
CA ILE A 708 14.30 13.41 17.44
C ILE A 708 15.38 12.62 16.70
N ARG A 709 16.31 11.99 17.42
CA ARG A 709 17.34 11.14 16.79
C ARG A 709 16.83 9.72 16.55
N SER A 710 17.51 8.98 15.69
CA SER A 710 17.15 7.59 15.39
C SER A 710 18.34 6.65 15.30
N SER A 711 18.09 5.37 15.53
CA SER A 711 18.99 4.32 15.05
C SER A 711 18.70 4.03 13.57
N SER A 712 19.55 3.25 12.91
CA SER A 712 19.31 2.75 11.54
C SER A 712 19.50 1.23 11.49
N THR A 713 18.69 0.51 10.74
CA THR A 713 18.74 -0.97 10.72
C THR A 713 18.72 -1.52 9.31
N MET A 714 19.33 -2.70 9.09
CA MET A 714 19.21 -3.46 7.85
C MET A 714 19.02 -4.94 8.14
N MET A 715 17.86 -5.50 7.77
CA MET A 715 17.65 -6.95 7.80
C MET A 715 18.18 -7.57 6.52
N TYR A 716 19.02 -8.59 6.63
CA TYR A 716 19.67 -9.22 5.47
C TYR A 716 19.74 -10.74 5.60
N GLY A 717 19.96 -11.44 4.49
CA GLY A 717 20.02 -12.91 4.46
C GLY A 717 18.69 -13.60 4.13
N HIS A 718 17.72 -12.87 3.58
CA HIS A 718 16.45 -13.36 3.05
C HIS A 718 16.49 -13.43 1.52
N VAL A 719 15.60 -12.71 0.82
CA VAL A 719 15.51 -12.59 -0.65
C VAL A 719 16.48 -11.55 -1.24
N ASP A 720 17.19 -10.82 -0.39
CA ASP A 720 18.16 -9.79 -0.75
C ASP A 720 19.46 -10.39 -1.31
N ASN A 721 20.29 -9.51 -1.89
CA ASN A 721 21.59 -9.83 -2.43
C ASN A 721 22.57 -8.68 -2.09
N PRO A 722 23.89 -8.82 -2.32
CA PRO A 722 24.87 -7.80 -1.97
C PRO A 722 24.65 -6.43 -2.63
N SER A 723 24.11 -6.42 -3.86
CA SER A 723 23.70 -5.19 -4.56
C SER A 723 22.66 -4.39 -3.76
N HIS A 724 21.69 -5.06 -3.14
CA HIS A 724 20.69 -4.41 -2.27
C HIS A 724 21.29 -3.84 -0.98
N TRP A 725 22.35 -4.45 -0.42
CA TRP A 725 23.03 -3.92 0.77
C TRP A 725 23.69 -2.56 0.49
N VAL A 726 24.34 -2.44 -0.66
CA VAL A 726 24.98 -1.19 -1.11
C VAL A 726 23.91 -0.11 -1.29
N THR A 727 22.81 -0.41 -1.99
CA THR A 727 21.69 0.53 -2.17
C THR A 727 21.14 1.00 -0.81
N HIS A 728 20.89 0.08 0.13
CA HIS A 728 20.42 0.43 1.46
C HIS A 728 21.39 1.37 2.20
N LEU A 729 22.68 1.01 2.24
CA LEU A 729 23.70 1.80 2.94
C LEU A 729 23.90 3.18 2.30
N ASN A 730 23.73 3.33 0.99
CA ASN A 730 23.70 4.63 0.31
C ASN A 730 22.53 5.49 0.79
N VAL A 731 21.32 4.93 0.94
CA VAL A 731 20.17 5.68 1.49
C VAL A 731 20.47 6.22 2.89
N LEU A 732 21.03 5.37 3.77
CA LEU A 732 21.40 5.80 5.12
C LEU A 732 22.49 6.87 5.12
N ARG A 733 23.50 6.71 4.26
CA ARG A 733 24.58 7.69 4.06
C ARG A 733 24.02 9.05 3.66
N ASP A 734 23.13 9.08 2.68
CA ASP A 734 22.58 10.32 2.13
C ASP A 734 21.67 11.03 3.15
N ILE A 735 20.91 10.29 3.96
CA ILE A 735 20.17 10.87 5.09
C ILE A 735 21.13 11.43 6.15
N GLN A 736 22.20 10.71 6.48
CA GLN A 736 23.16 11.16 7.49
C GLN A 736 23.90 12.41 7.04
N ASP A 737 24.28 12.49 5.75
CA ASP A 737 24.90 13.68 5.17
C ASP A 737 23.97 14.91 5.22
N ARG A 738 22.65 14.69 5.13
CA ARG A 738 21.65 15.76 5.22
C ARG A 738 21.33 16.19 6.65
N THR A 739 21.23 15.23 7.58
CA THR A 739 20.57 15.45 8.88
C THR A 739 21.46 15.21 10.09
N GLY A 740 22.48 14.37 9.97
CA GLY A 740 23.34 13.95 11.09
C GLY A 740 22.60 13.29 12.26
N GLY A 741 21.36 12.80 12.04
CA GLY A 741 20.47 12.38 13.12
C GLY A 741 20.58 10.91 13.51
N PHE A 742 21.28 10.06 12.74
CA PHE A 742 21.51 8.68 13.12
C PHE A 742 22.56 8.55 14.23
N THR A 743 22.25 7.74 15.24
CA THR A 743 23.15 7.43 16.35
C THR A 743 23.99 6.18 16.09
N GLU A 744 23.43 5.18 15.41
CA GLU A 744 24.09 3.92 15.09
C GLU A 744 23.48 3.21 13.89
N PHE A 745 24.23 2.24 13.34
CA PHE A 745 23.74 1.27 12.36
C PHE A 745 23.71 -0.14 12.96
N VAL A 746 22.59 -0.84 12.74
CA VAL A 746 22.31 -2.17 13.30
C VAL A 746 22.02 -3.17 12.17
N PRO A 747 23.02 -3.97 11.76
CA PRO A 747 22.79 -5.13 10.90
C PRO A 747 22.01 -6.23 11.64
N LEU A 748 20.92 -6.71 11.04
CA LEU A 748 20.02 -7.70 11.62
C LEU A 748 19.97 -8.96 10.75
N PRO A 749 20.68 -10.04 11.13
CA PRO A 749 20.53 -11.34 10.47
C PRO A 749 19.08 -11.82 10.44
N PHE A 750 18.61 -12.27 9.27
CA PHE A 750 17.30 -12.88 9.14
C PHE A 750 17.23 -14.24 9.86
N VAL A 751 16.30 -14.35 10.81
CA VAL A 751 15.96 -15.59 11.52
C VAL A 751 14.76 -16.20 10.81
N HIS A 752 14.94 -17.37 10.20
CA HIS A 752 14.07 -17.88 9.15
C HIS A 752 13.12 -18.99 9.60
N GLN A 753 13.40 -19.66 10.73
CA GLN A 753 12.83 -20.95 11.12
C GLN A 753 11.29 -20.92 11.17
N SER A 754 10.71 -19.84 11.68
CA SER A 754 9.25 -19.65 11.77
C SER A 754 8.71 -18.56 10.85
N ALA A 755 9.52 -18.07 9.90
CA ALA A 755 9.12 -16.99 9.00
C ALA A 755 8.25 -17.54 7.84
N PRO A 756 7.03 -17.01 7.61
CA PRO A 756 6.13 -17.47 6.54
C PRO A 756 6.79 -17.56 5.15
N LEU A 757 7.62 -16.58 4.80
CA LEU A 757 8.32 -16.50 3.52
C LEU A 757 9.31 -17.66 3.33
N TYR A 758 10.00 -18.07 4.40
CA TYR A 758 10.90 -19.22 4.36
C TYR A 758 10.11 -20.53 4.28
N LEU A 759 9.04 -20.66 5.09
CA LEU A 759 8.17 -21.84 5.08
C LEU A 759 7.48 -22.05 3.72
N ALA A 760 7.22 -20.97 2.97
CA ALA A 760 6.69 -21.03 1.60
C ALA A 760 7.74 -21.36 0.52
N GLY A 761 9.03 -21.53 0.90
CA GLY A 761 10.14 -21.77 -0.03
C GLY A 761 10.53 -20.53 -0.84
N ALA A 762 10.23 -19.33 -0.33
CA ALA A 762 10.42 -18.05 -1.02
C ALA A 762 11.50 -17.17 -0.33
N ALA A 763 12.38 -17.74 0.48
CA ALA A 763 13.53 -17.05 1.09
C ALA A 763 14.72 -18.00 1.31
N ARG A 764 15.93 -17.43 1.49
CA ARG A 764 17.11 -18.16 1.95
C ARG A 764 16.97 -18.58 3.43
N PRO A 765 17.69 -19.63 3.89
CA PRO A 765 17.75 -20.06 5.29
C PRO A 765 18.62 -19.11 6.15
N GLY A 766 18.36 -17.81 6.08
CA GLY A 766 19.16 -16.78 6.75
C GLY A 766 20.53 -16.53 6.08
N PRO A 767 21.30 -15.55 6.61
CA PRO A 767 22.61 -15.20 6.08
C PRO A 767 23.67 -16.25 6.43
N THR A 768 24.64 -16.41 5.54
CA THR A 768 25.82 -17.24 5.80
C THR A 768 26.81 -16.53 6.74
N LYS A 769 27.80 -17.25 7.26
CA LYS A 769 28.93 -16.62 8.00
C LYS A 769 29.64 -15.56 7.18
N ARG A 770 29.78 -15.81 5.86
CA ARG A 770 30.36 -14.88 4.91
C ARG A 770 29.52 -13.60 4.81
N ASP A 771 28.21 -13.74 4.65
CA ASP A 771 27.30 -12.59 4.56
C ASP A 771 27.37 -11.71 5.81
N ASN A 772 27.39 -12.33 7.00
CA ASN A 772 27.52 -11.60 8.26
C ASN A 772 28.80 -10.76 8.29
N ARG A 773 29.95 -11.35 7.94
CA ARG A 773 31.24 -10.63 7.90
C ARG A 773 31.25 -9.54 6.85
N ALA A 774 30.76 -9.83 5.64
CA ALA A 774 30.74 -8.90 4.53
C ALA A 774 29.87 -7.67 4.86
N VAL A 775 28.66 -7.86 5.38
CA VAL A 775 27.74 -6.75 5.73
C VAL A 775 28.34 -5.83 6.78
N HIS A 776 28.89 -6.37 7.88
CA HIS A 776 29.46 -5.53 8.94
C HIS A 776 30.70 -4.76 8.46
N ALA A 777 31.59 -5.42 7.71
CA ALA A 777 32.79 -4.79 7.19
C ALA A 777 32.45 -3.73 6.13
N LEU A 778 31.53 -4.05 5.22
CA LEU A 778 31.03 -3.11 4.21
C LEU A 778 30.37 -1.89 4.84
N ALA A 779 29.51 -2.08 5.84
CA ALA A 779 28.85 -0.98 6.54
C ALA A 779 29.86 -0.04 7.21
N ARG A 780 30.89 -0.60 7.88
CA ARG A 780 31.97 0.19 8.47
C ARG A 780 32.72 1.02 7.43
N VAL A 781 32.98 0.46 6.25
CA VAL A 781 33.66 1.19 5.17
C VAL A 781 32.75 2.28 4.60
N MET A 782 31.52 1.94 4.20
CA MET A 782 30.57 2.85 3.55
C MET A 782 30.14 4.02 4.45
N LEU A 783 29.95 3.77 5.74
CA LEU A 783 29.47 4.75 6.71
C LEU A 783 30.60 5.46 7.47
N HIS A 784 31.86 5.19 7.12
CA HIS A 784 33.02 5.81 7.78
C HIS A 784 32.96 7.34 7.69
N GLY A 785 33.18 8.01 8.82
CA GLY A 785 33.11 9.47 8.95
C GLY A 785 31.68 10.04 9.02
N ARG A 786 30.66 9.18 9.10
CA ARG A 786 29.24 9.58 9.14
C ARG A 786 28.47 8.93 10.29
N ILE A 787 28.57 7.61 10.42
CA ILE A 787 27.97 6.83 11.51
C ILE A 787 29.07 6.02 12.18
N ASP A 788 29.45 6.42 13.38
CA ASP A 788 30.61 5.84 14.08
C ASP A 788 30.28 4.49 14.72
N HIS A 789 29.02 4.24 15.06
CA HIS A 789 28.61 3.07 15.81
C HIS A 789 27.95 2.03 14.92
N VAL A 790 28.54 0.83 14.87
CA VAL A 790 28.01 -0.35 14.19
C VAL A 790 27.79 -1.43 15.24
N GLN A 791 26.52 -1.79 15.44
CA GLN A 791 26.10 -2.80 16.41
C GLN A 791 26.25 -4.22 15.85
N THR A 792 26.32 -5.21 16.73
CA THR A 792 26.15 -6.63 16.39
C THR A 792 25.12 -7.28 17.32
N SER A 793 24.29 -8.18 16.78
CA SER A 793 23.18 -8.80 17.51
C SER A 793 23.57 -10.17 18.08
N TRP A 794 23.86 -10.20 19.38
CA TRP A 794 24.18 -11.44 20.08
C TRP A 794 23.01 -12.43 20.12
N VAL A 795 21.77 -11.94 20.12
CA VAL A 795 20.57 -12.78 20.06
C VAL A 795 20.49 -13.54 18.73
N LYS A 796 21.04 -13.00 17.65
CA LYS A 796 20.95 -13.63 16.32
C LYS A 796 22.19 -14.42 15.95
N LEU A 797 23.36 -14.04 16.47
CA LEU A 797 24.65 -14.60 16.09
C LEU A 797 25.30 -15.49 17.17
N GLY A 798 24.79 -15.44 18.40
CA GLY A 798 25.43 -16.03 19.57
C GLY A 798 26.79 -15.40 19.87
N THR A 799 27.47 -15.88 20.93
CA THR A 799 28.75 -15.30 21.38
C THR A 799 29.83 -15.33 20.31
N ALA A 800 30.06 -16.48 19.67
CA ALA A 800 31.15 -16.64 18.70
C ALA A 800 30.94 -15.80 17.44
N GLY A 801 29.69 -15.71 16.94
CA GLY A 801 29.37 -14.86 15.80
C GLY A 801 29.50 -13.38 16.16
N THR A 802 29.07 -12.97 17.35
CA THR A 802 29.22 -11.61 17.87
C THR A 802 30.69 -11.18 17.94
N GLN A 803 31.54 -12.03 18.51
CA GLN A 803 32.99 -11.80 18.58
C GLN A 803 33.62 -11.63 17.19
N ALA A 804 33.22 -12.46 16.23
CA ALA A 804 33.70 -12.33 14.86
C ALA A 804 33.28 -10.99 14.21
N MET A 805 32.07 -10.48 14.50
CA MET A 805 31.62 -9.19 13.97
C MET A 805 32.35 -8.01 14.63
N LEU A 806 32.61 -8.09 15.93
CA LEU A 806 33.43 -7.09 16.63
C LEU A 806 34.83 -7.03 16.02
N GLN A 807 35.42 -8.17 15.68
CA GLN A 807 36.71 -8.24 14.96
C GLN A 807 36.66 -7.83 13.48
N GLY A 808 35.50 -7.39 12.98
CA GLY A 808 35.27 -7.06 11.57
C GLY A 808 34.55 -5.74 11.33
N GLY A 809 34.65 -4.78 12.26
CA GLY A 809 34.15 -3.42 12.09
C GLY A 809 33.01 -3.01 13.03
N ALA A 810 32.41 -3.95 13.77
CA ALA A 810 31.43 -3.64 14.82
C ALA A 810 32.12 -3.16 16.10
N ASN A 811 31.42 -2.32 16.87
CA ASN A 811 31.91 -1.76 18.14
C ASN A 811 30.86 -1.67 19.24
N ASP A 812 29.66 -2.18 19.00
CA ASP A 812 28.56 -2.13 19.97
C ASP A 812 27.87 -3.49 20.09
N LEU A 813 27.64 -3.93 21.32
CA LEU A 813 26.91 -5.16 21.65
C LEU A 813 25.39 -4.95 21.70
N GLY A 814 24.93 -3.69 21.67
CA GLY A 814 23.55 -3.34 21.85
C GLY A 814 23.10 -3.47 23.31
N GLY A 815 21.91 -4.01 23.51
CA GLY A 815 21.24 -4.03 24.80
C GLY A 815 21.35 -5.33 25.60
N THR A 816 21.05 -5.24 26.90
CA THR A 816 20.73 -6.40 27.76
C THR A 816 19.38 -7.03 27.43
N LEU A 817 18.50 -6.25 26.80
CA LEU A 817 17.15 -6.54 26.31
C LEU A 817 16.12 -6.92 27.37
N MET A 818 16.47 -7.71 28.39
CA MET A 818 15.61 -8.23 29.49
C MET A 818 14.40 -9.07 29.04
N GLU A 819 13.85 -8.81 27.86
CA GLU A 819 12.91 -9.62 27.11
C GLU A 819 13.20 -9.46 25.61
N GLU A 820 13.21 -10.54 24.84
CA GLU A 820 13.38 -10.49 23.38
C GLU A 820 12.44 -11.50 22.73
N THR A 821 11.21 -11.06 22.50
CA THR A 821 10.13 -11.97 22.07
C THR A 821 10.14 -12.17 20.56
N ILE A 822 10.50 -11.16 19.77
CA ILE A 822 10.43 -11.20 18.30
C ILE A 822 11.36 -12.25 17.71
N SER A 823 12.66 -12.17 18.02
CA SER A 823 13.67 -13.09 17.52
C SER A 823 13.49 -14.49 18.07
N ARG A 824 12.99 -14.60 19.31
CA ARG A 824 12.66 -15.88 19.93
C ARG A 824 11.50 -16.57 19.24
N MET A 825 10.41 -15.85 18.97
CA MET A 825 9.27 -16.35 18.18
C MET A 825 9.65 -16.71 16.73
N ALA A 826 10.66 -16.05 16.16
CA ALA A 826 11.20 -16.39 14.84
C ALA A 826 12.06 -17.67 14.84
N GLY A 827 12.51 -18.14 16.02
CA GLY A 827 13.27 -19.37 16.20
C GLY A 827 14.73 -19.18 16.62
N SER A 828 15.12 -18.01 17.14
CA SER A 828 16.46 -17.84 17.73
C SER A 828 16.64 -18.73 18.97
N ALA A 829 17.84 -19.29 19.14
CA ALA A 829 18.22 -20.16 20.25
C ALA A 829 19.23 -19.52 21.24
N HIS A 830 19.48 -18.21 21.14
CA HIS A 830 20.56 -17.54 21.89
C HIS A 830 20.09 -16.81 23.17
N GLY A 831 18.87 -17.09 23.62
CA GLY A 831 18.25 -16.51 24.81
C GLY A 831 17.58 -15.16 24.56
N SER A 832 16.86 -14.69 25.57
CA SER A 832 16.05 -13.46 25.52
C SER A 832 16.66 -12.29 26.31
N GLU A 833 17.70 -12.56 27.11
CA GLU A 833 18.41 -11.55 27.90
C GLU A 833 19.90 -11.88 28.07
N LYS A 834 20.70 -10.86 28.39
CA LYS A 834 22.07 -11.01 28.90
C LYS A 834 22.34 -10.09 30.07
N THR A 835 23.07 -10.61 31.04
CA THR A 835 23.61 -9.81 32.14
C THR A 835 24.76 -8.95 31.66
N VAL A 836 25.03 -7.84 32.38
CA VAL A 836 26.20 -6.99 32.13
C VAL A 836 27.50 -7.80 32.17
N ALA A 837 27.62 -8.74 33.11
CA ALA A 837 28.81 -9.59 33.23
C ALA A 837 29.04 -10.46 31.98
N GLU A 838 27.98 -10.98 31.36
CA GLU A 838 28.09 -11.74 30.12
C GLU A 838 28.49 -10.86 28.93
N LEU A 839 27.95 -9.64 28.82
CA LEU A 839 28.36 -8.70 27.78
C LEU A 839 29.86 -8.35 27.89
N HIS A 840 30.33 -8.11 29.12
CA HIS A 840 31.77 -7.96 29.41
C HIS A 840 32.55 -9.21 29.00
N ALA A 841 32.07 -10.41 29.28
CA ALA A 841 32.74 -11.65 28.90
C ALA A 841 32.86 -11.81 27.37
N ILE A 842 31.85 -11.40 26.59
CA ILE A 842 31.90 -11.43 25.12
C ILE A 842 33.05 -10.55 24.61
N ALA A 843 33.11 -9.29 25.05
CA ALA A 843 34.15 -8.33 24.62
C ALA A 843 35.55 -8.72 25.13
N ASN A 844 35.67 -9.09 26.40
CA ASN A 844 36.94 -9.53 27.00
C ASN A 844 37.48 -10.80 26.34
N GLY A 845 36.61 -11.68 25.84
CA GLY A 845 36.99 -12.88 25.10
C GLY A 845 37.77 -12.61 23.80
N ILE A 846 37.73 -11.38 23.28
CA ILE A 846 38.55 -10.93 22.14
C ILE A 846 39.56 -9.83 22.54
N GLY A 847 39.80 -9.65 23.84
CA GLY A 847 40.76 -8.68 24.36
C GLY A 847 40.34 -7.22 24.29
N ARG A 848 39.02 -6.93 24.24
CA ARG A 848 38.50 -5.56 24.20
C ARG A 848 37.71 -5.20 25.46
N PRO A 849 37.90 -4.00 26.05
CA PRO A 849 37.12 -3.58 27.20
C PRO A 849 35.68 -3.24 26.80
N ALA A 850 34.72 -3.60 27.65
CA ALA A 850 33.31 -3.21 27.50
C ALA A 850 32.97 -2.00 28.37
N ARG A 851 32.11 -1.09 27.88
CA ARG A 851 31.63 0.07 28.64
C ARG A 851 30.16 0.38 28.37
N GLU A 852 29.44 0.74 29.42
CA GLU A 852 28.06 1.21 29.32
C GLU A 852 27.97 2.60 28.66
N ARG A 853 27.03 2.75 27.72
CA ARG A 853 26.69 4.01 27.03
C ARG A 853 25.24 4.42 27.32
N THR A 854 24.91 5.68 27.06
CA THR A 854 23.51 6.09 26.87
C THR A 854 22.99 5.65 25.48
N THR A 855 21.68 5.78 25.25
CA THR A 855 21.05 5.49 23.95
C THR A 855 21.68 6.29 22.81
N THR A 856 21.98 7.57 23.04
CA THR A 856 22.65 8.43 22.04
C THR A 856 24.18 8.36 22.09
N HIS A 857 24.74 7.25 22.61
CA HIS A 857 26.17 6.98 22.66
C HIS A 857 27.05 7.94 23.48
N ALA A 858 26.47 8.68 24.44
CA ALA A 858 27.26 9.41 25.44
C ALA A 858 27.83 8.45 26.50
N GLN A 859 29.03 8.74 27.02
CA GLN A 859 29.64 7.91 28.06
C GLN A 859 28.99 8.15 29.42
N ARG A 860 28.52 7.10 30.09
CA ARG A 860 28.03 7.18 31.47
C ARG A 860 29.23 7.29 32.43
N GLY A 861 29.16 8.21 33.39
CA GLY A 861 30.16 8.37 34.46
C GLY A 861 31.41 9.19 34.14
N ALA A 862 31.41 10.02 33.10
CA ALA A 862 32.39 11.11 32.94
C ALA A 862 31.74 12.43 33.38
N ALA A 863 31.88 12.75 34.67
CA ALA A 863 31.80 14.11 35.20
C ALA A 863 33.21 14.56 35.58
#